data_AF-A0A4S4EGF8-F1
#
_entry.id   AF-A0A4S4EGF8-F1
#
_cell.length_a   1.000
_cell.length_b   1.000
_cell.length_c   1.000
_cell.angle_alpha   90.00
_cell.angle_beta   90.00
_cell.angle_gamma   90.00
#
_symmetry.space_group_name_H-M   'P 1'
#
loop_
_entity.id
_entity.type
_entity.pdbx_description
1 polymer ?
#
loop_
_entity_poly.entity_id
_entity_poly.type
_entity_poly.pdbx_seq_one_letter_code
_entity_poly.pdbx_strand_id
1 'polypeptide(L)'
;MEKEGEKRGNKGERGREERRKERSRGEAEEKQSLATATAIATADRRSRPSPRPAPVVCPAPPTSQHHRRLPSLPSSSNRFLWPPPLLLLLLLIPSLLLSSSSSSSSSSSFCNKTRKKKKKIDTKTTSFWCRARFRAVLFELPIGTVLFINFPDIETIAATTTIITMTTEMKVEVIARETIKPSSATLTHLQSFKLSLLDQVAVHFPNKFILFYAAEAEVDPALSKYKSESESESEYDSTGDERSQRLKKSLSLVLTRFYPLAGRIKDHLTVNCNDAGAEYVEARANCTLSDLLQQPDPKTLSHFCAVPQLPSSTTNSTPFLVVHATFLKCGGMALGISISHKITDAATFSSFIKAWADTALLGSPVLVPDFTAVSSHFPPATTEEEISMKPINFNKLKFDGIPRRYVFVSSKISSLKAKAASASVPNPTRVEAVSALIWKCMMATSCLKSSPPPSPSAFALNWAINIRARIYPPLPEHSFGNMSVVLRIGYVEQPNKQCIKEEEKEIDLSDLVCQLRKGIEGFQDNYGKELQGENRREAYLKEVREIMELQFSEEVEMYGHTSWCRFPFYESDFGWGKPTWVSIAPMSPGRSGIPLGLTTFLDTKDGQGVEAWVTLTPEDIPLFETNPDLLAFASFNPTPLYTE
;
A
#
# COMPACT_ATOMS: atom_id res chain seq x y z
N MET A 1 57.17 45.84 -19.12
CA MET A 1 55.91 45.13 -18.81
C MET A 1 54.71 46.07 -18.65
N GLU A 2 54.88 47.32 -18.18
CA GLU A 2 53.75 48.21 -17.85
C GLU A 2 52.77 48.51 -19.01
N LYS A 3 53.27 48.75 -20.24
CA LYS A 3 52.43 49.12 -21.40
C LYS A 3 51.44 48.05 -21.90
N GLU A 4 51.45 46.84 -21.33
CA GLU A 4 50.41 45.83 -21.57
C GLU A 4 49.31 45.80 -20.49
N GLY A 5 49.57 46.35 -19.30
CA GLY A 5 48.60 46.41 -18.21
C GLY A 5 47.41 47.31 -18.53
N GLU A 6 47.67 48.56 -18.92
CA GLU A 6 46.64 49.56 -19.24
C GLU A 6 45.67 49.10 -20.35
N LYS A 7 46.20 48.43 -21.38
CA LYS A 7 45.40 47.90 -22.50
C LYS A 7 44.48 46.74 -22.10
N ARG A 8 44.80 46.02 -21.01
CA ARG A 8 43.90 44.99 -20.44
C ARG A 8 42.87 45.60 -19.50
N GLY A 9 43.26 46.58 -18.67
CA GLY A 9 42.34 47.31 -17.79
C GLY A 9 41.18 47.97 -18.55
N ASN A 10 41.49 48.81 -19.55
CA ASN A 10 40.49 49.52 -20.35
C ASN A 10 39.49 48.60 -21.09
N LYS A 11 39.88 47.37 -21.46
CA LYS A 11 38.94 46.38 -22.03
C LYS A 11 38.02 45.77 -20.97
N GLY A 12 38.51 45.58 -19.74
CA GLY A 12 37.73 45.01 -18.64
C GLY A 12 36.59 45.91 -18.17
N GLU A 13 36.80 47.22 -18.12
CA GLU A 13 35.76 48.17 -17.71
C GLU A 13 34.70 48.38 -18.79
N ARG A 14 35.09 48.52 -20.07
CA ARG A 14 34.14 48.67 -21.18
C ARG A 14 33.15 47.49 -21.26
N GLY A 15 33.64 46.27 -21.09
CA GLY A 15 32.84 45.04 -21.04
C GLY A 15 32.08 44.80 -19.72
N ARG A 16 32.16 45.71 -18.74
CA ARG A 16 31.27 45.81 -17.57
C ARG A 16 30.21 46.89 -17.78
N GLU A 17 30.59 48.00 -18.41
CA GLU A 17 29.71 49.13 -18.76
C GLU A 17 28.62 48.70 -19.76
N GLU A 18 28.98 47.94 -20.81
CA GLU A 18 28.01 47.38 -21.76
C GLU A 18 27.02 46.42 -21.07
N ARG A 19 27.50 45.51 -20.23
CA ARG A 19 26.63 44.57 -19.48
C ARG A 19 25.72 45.25 -18.47
N ARG A 20 26.10 46.41 -17.91
CA ARG A 20 25.18 47.24 -17.11
C ARG A 20 24.07 47.84 -17.97
N LYS A 21 24.40 48.38 -19.15
CA LYS A 21 23.42 48.97 -20.08
C LYS A 21 22.44 47.91 -20.59
N GLU A 22 22.95 46.75 -20.99
CA GLU A 22 22.15 45.61 -21.45
C GLU A 22 21.19 45.10 -20.35
N ARG A 23 21.67 44.97 -19.10
CA ARG A 23 20.79 44.61 -17.97
C ARG A 23 19.71 45.66 -17.71
N SER A 24 20.07 46.95 -17.69
CA SER A 24 19.12 48.04 -17.47
C SER A 24 18.07 48.15 -18.59
N ARG A 25 18.41 47.71 -19.80
CA ARG A 25 17.47 47.61 -20.93
C ARG A 25 16.49 46.44 -20.74
N GLY A 26 16.98 45.26 -20.34
CA GLY A 26 16.12 44.12 -20.00
C GLY A 26 15.13 44.46 -18.87
N GLU A 27 15.60 45.11 -17.80
CA GLU A 27 14.76 45.58 -16.69
C GLU A 27 13.71 46.64 -17.10
N ALA A 28 13.93 47.36 -18.21
CA ALA A 28 12.95 48.30 -18.76
C ALA A 28 11.92 47.59 -19.65
N GLU A 29 12.36 46.68 -20.52
CA GLU A 29 11.50 45.87 -21.38
C GLU A 29 10.59 44.93 -20.56
N GLU A 30 11.10 44.37 -19.45
CA GLU A 30 10.31 43.59 -18.47
C GLU A 30 9.23 44.44 -17.78
N LYS A 31 9.56 45.65 -17.31
CA LYS A 31 8.57 46.57 -16.70
C LYS A 31 7.48 46.99 -17.69
N GLN A 32 7.84 47.19 -18.96
CA GLN A 32 6.87 47.52 -20.02
C GLN A 32 5.95 46.33 -20.34
N SER A 33 6.48 45.09 -20.31
CA SER A 33 5.68 43.86 -20.42
C SER A 33 4.70 43.72 -19.24
N LEU A 34 5.17 43.90 -18.00
CA LEU A 34 4.35 43.80 -16.80
C LEU A 34 3.24 44.87 -16.74
N ALA A 35 3.53 46.10 -17.17
CA ALA A 35 2.52 47.16 -17.31
C ALA A 35 1.45 46.80 -18.36
N THR A 36 1.85 46.21 -19.48
CA THR A 36 0.94 45.76 -20.55
C THR A 36 0.03 44.62 -20.08
N ALA A 37 0.59 43.62 -19.39
CA ALA A 37 -0.19 42.53 -18.78
C ALA A 37 -1.20 43.04 -17.75
N THR A 38 -0.80 44.04 -16.93
CA THR A 38 -1.67 44.67 -15.94
C THR A 38 -2.84 45.45 -16.59
N ALA A 39 -2.59 46.12 -17.72
CA ALA A 39 -3.64 46.79 -18.50
C ALA A 39 -4.65 45.80 -19.09
N ILE A 40 -4.18 44.65 -19.60
CA ILE A 40 -5.06 43.59 -20.13
C ILE A 40 -5.91 42.97 -19.00
N ALA A 41 -5.31 42.67 -17.85
CA ALA A 41 -6.02 42.11 -16.70
C ALA A 41 -7.07 43.07 -16.09
N THR A 42 -6.85 44.38 -16.18
CA THR A 42 -7.84 45.39 -15.74
C THR A 42 -8.93 45.66 -16.77
N ALA A 43 -8.72 45.34 -18.06
CA ALA A 43 -9.77 45.34 -19.07
C ALA A 43 -10.73 44.14 -18.90
N ASP A 44 -10.24 42.91 -18.75
CA ASP A 44 -11.11 41.72 -18.60
C ASP A 44 -11.85 41.66 -17.24
N ARG A 45 -11.44 42.47 -16.25
CA ARG A 45 -12.24 42.69 -15.03
C ARG A 45 -13.44 43.62 -15.21
N ARG A 46 -13.57 44.33 -16.34
CA ARG A 46 -14.70 45.23 -16.63
C ARG A 46 -15.75 44.63 -17.58
N SER A 47 -15.48 43.46 -18.17
CA SER A 47 -16.29 42.82 -19.21
C SER A 47 -17.29 41.77 -18.71
N ARG A 48 -17.20 41.32 -17.44
CA ARG A 48 -17.96 40.17 -16.92
C ARG A 48 -19.01 40.59 -15.87
N PRO A 49 -20.31 40.28 -16.06
CA PRO A 49 -21.33 40.46 -15.02
C PRO A 49 -21.17 39.42 -13.91
N SER A 50 -21.46 39.79 -12.66
CA SER A 50 -21.41 38.90 -11.51
C SER A 50 -22.67 38.02 -11.37
N PRO A 51 -22.53 36.71 -11.09
CA PRO A 51 -23.67 35.84 -10.84
C PRO A 51 -24.30 36.14 -9.47
N ARG A 52 -25.64 36.16 -9.40
CA ARG A 52 -26.38 36.24 -8.13
C ARG A 52 -26.49 34.83 -7.52
N PRO A 53 -26.35 34.66 -6.19
CA PRO A 53 -26.65 33.39 -5.53
C PRO A 53 -28.16 33.11 -5.54
N ALA A 54 -28.54 31.83 -5.69
CA ALA A 54 -29.91 31.36 -5.52
C ALA A 54 -30.27 31.23 -4.01
N PRO A 55 -31.56 31.36 -3.63
CA PRO A 55 -31.97 31.30 -2.24
C PRO A 55 -31.91 29.87 -1.67
N VAL A 56 -31.46 29.76 -0.42
CA VAL A 56 -31.45 28.50 0.35
C VAL A 56 -32.86 28.22 0.87
N VAL A 57 -33.36 27.01 0.65
CA VAL A 57 -34.63 26.52 1.23
C VAL A 57 -34.33 25.62 2.42
N CYS A 58 -34.67 26.08 3.63
CA CYS A 58 -34.57 25.27 4.84
C CYS A 58 -35.85 24.44 5.05
N PRO A 59 -35.76 23.13 5.37
CA PRO A 59 -36.93 22.36 5.79
C PRO A 59 -37.39 22.75 7.20
N ALA A 60 -38.71 22.81 7.42
CA ALA A 60 -39.31 23.15 8.71
C ALA A 60 -39.40 21.92 9.65
N PRO A 61 -39.34 22.11 10.98
CA PRO A 61 -39.51 21.01 11.94
C PRO A 61 -40.99 20.62 12.12
N PRO A 62 -41.30 19.32 12.32
CA PRO A 62 -42.67 18.88 12.59
C PRO A 62 -43.11 19.23 14.03
N THR A 63 -44.34 19.74 14.16
CA THR A 63 -44.97 20.12 15.43
C THR A 63 -45.60 18.95 16.18
N SER A 64 -45.74 19.07 17.50
CA SER A 64 -46.22 18.01 18.41
C SER A 64 -47.70 18.13 18.84
N GLN A 65 -48.40 17.00 18.87
CA GLN A 65 -49.63 16.69 19.65
C GLN A 65 -49.73 15.14 19.78
N HIS A 66 -50.29 14.50 20.81
CA HIS A 66 -50.81 14.94 22.12
C HIS A 66 -50.72 13.79 23.16
N HIS A 67 -51.07 14.05 24.44
CA HIS A 67 -50.84 13.15 25.57
C HIS A 67 -51.82 11.96 25.72
N ARG A 68 -51.37 10.91 26.45
CA ARG A 68 -52.09 10.33 27.61
C ARG A 68 -51.10 9.84 28.70
N ARG A 69 -51.58 9.41 29.88
CA ARG A 69 -50.87 9.51 31.18
C ARG A 69 -50.35 8.18 31.78
N LEU A 70 -49.41 8.32 32.72
CA LEU A 70 -48.86 7.32 33.67
C LEU A 70 -49.90 6.85 34.72
N PRO A 71 -49.65 5.72 35.42
CA PRO A 71 -48.90 5.67 36.69
C PRO A 71 -47.77 4.61 36.68
N SER A 72 -46.56 4.70 37.27
CA SER A 72 -45.99 5.31 38.49
C SER A 72 -45.79 4.35 39.69
N LEU A 73 -44.62 3.68 39.74
CA LEU A 73 -43.82 3.28 40.94
C LEU A 73 -44.44 2.26 41.94
N PRO A 74 -43.66 1.51 42.77
CA PRO A 74 -42.52 1.97 43.59
C PRO A 74 -41.27 1.04 43.66
N SER A 75 -40.39 1.32 44.63
CA SER A 75 -39.02 0.80 44.78
C SER A 75 -38.72 0.12 46.13
N SER A 76 -37.95 -0.97 46.11
CA SER A 76 -37.16 -1.53 47.24
C SER A 76 -36.11 -2.50 46.66
N SER A 77 -34.82 -2.60 47.04
CA SER A 77 -34.00 -2.33 48.25
C SER A 77 -33.80 -3.55 49.17
N ASN A 78 -32.54 -3.82 49.55
CA ASN A 78 -31.99 -4.94 50.35
C ASN A 78 -31.78 -6.27 49.57
N ARG A 79 -30.62 -6.95 49.55
CA ARG A 79 -29.50 -7.24 50.49
C ARG A 79 -29.64 -8.64 51.14
N PHE A 80 -28.76 -9.59 50.79
CA PHE A 80 -28.10 -10.64 51.62
C PHE A 80 -27.02 -11.28 50.71
N LEU A 81 -25.71 -11.15 50.99
CA LEU A 81 -24.82 -11.96 51.87
C LEU A 81 -24.28 -13.28 51.25
N TRP A 82 -23.08 -13.65 51.71
CA TRP A 82 -22.05 -14.58 51.19
C TRP A 82 -21.81 -15.73 52.23
N PRO A 83 -20.95 -16.79 52.02
CA PRO A 83 -20.30 -17.34 50.82
C PRO A 83 -20.29 -18.93 50.73
N PRO A 84 -19.19 -19.76 50.68
CA PRO A 84 -19.18 -21.09 50.01
C PRO A 84 -18.90 -22.30 50.97
N PRO A 85 -18.59 -23.52 50.47
CA PRO A 85 -17.21 -24.06 50.65
C PRO A 85 -16.69 -25.19 49.68
N LEU A 86 -15.34 -25.28 49.58
CA LEU A 86 -14.40 -26.46 49.50
C LEU A 86 -14.65 -27.70 48.56
N LEU A 87 -13.72 -28.20 47.70
CA LEU A 87 -12.39 -28.93 47.86
C LEU A 87 -12.54 -30.48 47.79
N LEU A 88 -11.57 -31.40 47.56
CA LEU A 88 -10.07 -31.43 47.48
C LEU A 88 -9.53 -32.75 46.79
N LEU A 89 -8.36 -32.71 46.10
CA LEU A 89 -7.46 -33.85 45.65
C LEU A 89 -7.98 -34.84 44.56
N LEU A 90 -7.15 -35.56 43.76
CA LEU A 90 -5.89 -36.27 44.06
C LEU A 90 -4.70 -36.02 43.06
N LEU A 91 -3.48 -36.22 43.58
CA LEU A 91 -2.21 -36.32 42.84
C LEU A 91 -1.72 -37.78 42.80
N LEU A 92 -0.83 -38.12 41.86
CA LEU A 92 0.36 -38.95 42.16
C LEU A 92 1.41 -38.87 41.04
N ILE A 93 2.67 -38.70 41.43
CA ILE A 93 3.89 -38.91 40.61
C ILE A 93 4.61 -40.14 41.22
N PRO A 94 5.58 -40.78 40.52
CA PRO A 94 6.96 -40.45 40.89
C PRO A 94 7.95 -40.39 39.71
N SER A 95 8.95 -39.53 39.87
CA SER A 95 10.07 -39.33 38.92
C SER A 95 11.17 -40.38 39.09
N LEU A 96 12.04 -40.51 38.09
CA LEU A 96 13.41 -41.00 38.28
C LEU A 96 14.41 -40.10 37.53
N LEU A 97 15.61 -39.98 38.10
CA LEU A 97 16.72 -39.12 37.66
C LEU A 97 17.89 -39.94 37.13
N LEU A 98 18.80 -39.27 36.42
CA LEU A 98 20.28 -39.48 36.28
C LEU A 98 20.68 -38.89 34.90
N SER A 99 21.09 -37.63 34.77
CA SER A 99 22.38 -37.02 35.18
C SER A 99 23.61 -37.47 34.37
N SER A 100 24.14 -36.56 33.54
CA SER A 100 25.58 -36.45 33.30
C SER A 100 25.95 -35.05 32.82
N SER A 101 27.17 -34.63 33.17
CA SER A 101 27.84 -33.39 32.73
C SER A 101 28.56 -33.64 31.38
N SER A 102 29.24 -32.71 30.71
CA SER A 102 30.08 -31.62 31.23
C SER A 102 30.54 -30.59 30.18
N SER A 103 30.98 -29.44 30.70
CA SER A 103 32.11 -28.59 30.24
C SER A 103 32.19 -28.04 28.81
N SER A 104 32.53 -26.74 28.74
CA SER A 104 32.92 -25.99 27.55
C SER A 104 34.43 -26.03 27.24
N SER A 105 34.82 -25.65 26.01
CA SER A 105 35.78 -24.54 25.71
C SER A 105 36.79 -24.76 24.55
N SER A 106 37.38 -23.64 24.11
CA SER A 106 38.66 -23.45 23.37
C SER A 106 38.89 -24.06 21.97
N SER A 107 38.49 -23.29 20.94
CA SER A 107 39.37 -22.58 19.96
C SER A 107 40.56 -23.25 19.23
N SER A 108 40.70 -22.87 17.94
CA SER A 108 41.93 -22.82 17.10
C SER A 108 42.52 -24.16 16.62
N SER A 109 43.39 -24.24 15.59
CA SER A 109 43.48 -23.58 14.27
C SER A 109 44.62 -24.27 13.48
N PHE A 110 44.49 -24.53 12.17
CA PHE A 110 45.48 -24.18 11.11
C PHE A 110 45.19 -24.81 9.73
N CYS A 111 45.86 -24.25 8.72
CA CYS A 111 46.08 -24.76 7.36
C CYS A 111 46.79 -26.15 7.36
N ASN A 112 46.87 -26.97 6.30
CA ASN A 112 47.00 -26.62 4.87
C ASN A 112 46.86 -27.81 3.88
N LYS A 113 46.86 -27.51 2.58
CA LYS A 113 47.37 -28.30 1.42
C LYS A 113 46.69 -29.61 0.91
N THR A 114 46.02 -29.43 -0.24
CA THR A 114 46.32 -30.04 -1.58
C THR A 114 45.58 -31.24 -2.20
N ARG A 115 45.08 -30.95 -3.42
CA ARG A 115 45.15 -31.72 -4.70
C ARG A 115 44.18 -32.89 -5.00
N LYS A 116 43.29 -32.57 -5.96
CA LYS A 116 42.95 -33.34 -7.19
C LYS A 116 42.38 -34.77 -7.05
N LYS A 117 41.14 -34.93 -7.51
CA LYS A 117 40.80 -35.86 -8.62
C LYS A 117 39.52 -35.41 -9.36
N LYS A 118 39.51 -35.55 -10.69
CA LYS A 118 38.30 -35.48 -11.53
C LYS A 118 37.73 -36.89 -11.69
N LYS A 119 36.40 -37.06 -11.68
CA LYS A 119 35.62 -37.58 -12.84
C LYS A 119 34.12 -37.70 -12.54
N LYS A 120 33.36 -37.69 -13.64
CA LYS A 120 31.96 -38.09 -13.84
C LYS A 120 31.23 -38.79 -12.68
N ILE A 121 30.01 -38.33 -12.41
CA ILE A 121 28.87 -39.20 -12.10
C ILE A 121 28.06 -39.34 -13.40
N ASP A 122 27.48 -40.51 -13.63
CA ASP A 122 26.70 -40.86 -14.83
C ASP A 122 25.24 -41.18 -14.44
N THR A 123 24.31 -41.09 -15.38
CA THR A 123 22.87 -41.27 -15.11
C THR A 123 22.47 -42.75 -14.97
N LYS A 124 21.59 -43.07 -14.01
CA LYS A 124 20.53 -44.09 -14.20
C LYS A 124 19.46 -44.09 -13.11
N THR A 125 18.27 -44.54 -13.52
CA THR A 125 17.02 -44.59 -12.75
C THR A 125 16.65 -46.04 -12.42
N THR A 126 16.18 -46.33 -11.21
CA THR A 126 15.15 -47.35 -10.95
C THR A 126 14.50 -47.17 -9.58
N SER A 127 13.24 -47.59 -9.47
CA SER A 127 12.40 -47.57 -8.26
C SER A 127 12.43 -48.89 -7.49
N PHE A 128 12.15 -48.87 -6.19
CA PHE A 128 11.70 -50.06 -5.46
C PHE A 128 10.61 -49.73 -4.43
N TRP A 129 9.55 -50.55 -4.41
CA TRP A 129 8.50 -50.57 -3.38
C TRP A 129 8.91 -51.53 -2.26
N CYS A 130 8.41 -51.31 -1.04
CA CYS A 130 8.54 -52.28 0.05
C CYS A 130 7.20 -52.50 0.78
N ARG A 131 6.94 -53.74 1.21
CA ARG A 131 5.73 -54.15 1.94
C ARG A 131 6.05 -54.43 3.40
N ALA A 132 5.10 -54.15 4.29
CA ALA A 132 4.97 -54.80 5.59
C ALA A 132 3.58 -55.45 5.72
N ARG A 133 3.45 -56.46 6.58
CA ARG A 133 2.22 -57.25 6.82
C ARG A 133 1.81 -57.11 8.28
N PHE A 134 0.52 -57.32 8.57
CA PHE A 134 0.12 -58.08 9.77
C PHE A 134 -0.91 -59.17 9.42
N ARG A 135 -1.21 -60.05 10.38
CA ARG A 135 -1.92 -61.34 10.20
C ARG A 135 -3.38 -61.26 10.67
N ALA A 136 -4.21 -62.14 10.12
CA ALA A 136 -5.49 -62.55 10.68
C ALA A 136 -5.44 -64.04 11.13
N VAL A 137 -6.30 -64.42 12.07
CA VAL A 137 -6.56 -65.81 12.51
C VAL A 137 -8.07 -65.92 12.79
N LEU A 138 -8.70 -67.05 12.45
CA LEU A 138 -10.15 -67.27 12.55
C LEU A 138 -10.56 -67.88 13.90
N PHE A 139 -11.86 -67.73 14.20
CA PHE A 139 -12.68 -68.75 14.86
C PHE A 139 -14.03 -68.88 14.12
N GLU A 140 -14.67 -70.05 14.18
CA GLU A 140 -15.90 -70.39 13.44
C GLU A 140 -17.18 -70.10 14.25
N LEU A 141 -18.34 -70.00 13.58
CA LEU A 141 -19.65 -70.55 14.00
C LEU A 141 -20.64 -70.54 12.80
N PRO A 142 -21.76 -71.29 12.82
CA PRO A 142 -22.55 -71.63 11.62
C PRO A 142 -23.81 -70.79 11.36
N ILE A 143 -24.34 -70.98 10.15
CA ILE A 143 -25.69 -70.71 9.60
C ILE A 143 -26.73 -70.10 10.57
N GLY A 144 -27.13 -68.85 10.30
CA GLY A 144 -28.31 -68.23 10.91
C GLY A 144 -28.61 -66.85 10.31
N THR A 145 -29.53 -66.76 9.35
CA THR A 145 -29.85 -65.49 8.67
C THR A 145 -30.66 -64.56 9.58
N VAL A 146 -30.06 -63.46 10.03
CA VAL A 146 -30.75 -62.34 10.69
C VAL A 146 -30.45 -61.05 9.92
N LEU A 147 -31.50 -60.39 9.43
CA LEU A 147 -31.40 -59.16 8.65
C LEU A 147 -31.23 -57.94 9.58
N PHE A 148 -30.00 -57.68 10.03
CA PHE A 148 -29.67 -56.42 10.71
C PHE A 148 -29.47 -55.28 9.70
N ILE A 149 -30.25 -54.22 9.86
CA ILE A 149 -29.97 -52.93 9.23
C ILE A 149 -28.85 -52.27 10.05
N ASN A 150 -27.60 -52.54 9.69
CA ASN A 150 -26.46 -51.82 10.27
C ASN A 150 -26.37 -50.42 9.65
N PHE A 151 -26.26 -49.41 10.52
CA PHE A 151 -25.73 -48.12 10.11
C PHE A 151 -24.25 -48.29 9.73
N PRO A 152 -23.75 -47.69 8.62
CA PRO A 152 -22.35 -47.78 8.26
C PRO A 152 -21.46 -46.97 9.21
N ASP A 153 -20.27 -47.48 9.49
CA ASP A 153 -19.34 -46.90 10.47
C ASP A 153 -18.91 -45.46 10.13
N ILE A 154 -18.58 -44.69 11.18
CA ILE A 154 -18.24 -43.26 11.13
C ILE A 154 -17.06 -42.96 10.18
N GLU A 155 -16.12 -43.89 10.01
CA GLU A 155 -15.01 -43.76 9.06
C GLU A 155 -15.48 -43.74 7.58
N THR A 156 -16.62 -44.35 7.27
CA THR A 156 -17.22 -44.32 5.92
C THR A 156 -17.72 -42.93 5.56
N ILE A 157 -18.29 -42.21 6.53
CA ILE A 157 -18.75 -40.82 6.34
C ILE A 157 -17.56 -39.88 6.12
N ALA A 158 -16.43 -40.12 6.80
CA ALA A 158 -15.19 -39.37 6.56
C ALA A 158 -14.64 -39.59 5.14
N ALA A 159 -14.73 -40.82 4.60
CA ALA A 159 -14.29 -41.12 3.24
C ALA A 159 -15.19 -40.49 2.16
N THR A 160 -16.52 -40.59 2.31
CA THR A 160 -17.49 -40.12 1.29
C THR A 160 -17.88 -38.64 1.43
N THR A 161 -17.55 -38.00 2.56
CA THR A 161 -17.59 -36.53 2.70
C THR A 161 -16.24 -35.88 2.33
N THR A 162 -15.42 -36.58 1.55
CA THR A 162 -14.67 -35.87 0.49
C THR A 162 -15.70 -35.35 -0.51
N ILE A 163 -16.37 -34.24 -0.17
CA ILE A 163 -16.98 -33.39 -1.18
C ILE A 163 -15.82 -33.05 -2.11
N ILE A 164 -15.88 -33.51 -3.35
CA ILE A 164 -14.92 -33.11 -4.36
C ILE A 164 -15.28 -31.69 -4.78
N THR A 165 -14.99 -30.74 -3.88
CA THR A 165 -14.62 -29.40 -4.29
C THR A 165 -13.37 -29.55 -5.13
N MET A 166 -13.59 -29.79 -6.43
CA MET A 166 -12.73 -29.24 -7.47
C MET A 166 -12.75 -27.72 -7.27
N THR A 167 -11.98 -27.23 -6.29
CA THR A 167 -11.42 -25.89 -6.32
C THR A 167 -10.50 -25.90 -7.52
N THR A 168 -11.08 -25.67 -8.70
CA THR A 168 -10.34 -25.50 -9.95
C THR A 168 -9.36 -24.37 -9.71
N GLU A 169 -8.09 -24.73 -9.57
CA GLU A 169 -7.03 -23.81 -9.15
C GLU A 169 -7.11 -22.57 -10.03
N MET A 170 -7.27 -21.39 -9.40
CA MET A 170 -7.74 -20.19 -10.11
C MET A 170 -6.65 -19.66 -11.04
N LYS A 171 -6.61 -20.23 -12.24
CA LYS A 171 -5.58 -20.00 -13.25
C LYS A 171 -5.89 -18.72 -14.01
N VAL A 172 -5.02 -17.72 -13.84
CA VAL A 172 -4.92 -16.58 -14.76
C VAL A 172 -4.05 -17.02 -15.94
N GLU A 173 -4.62 -17.00 -17.14
CA GLU A 173 -3.96 -17.40 -18.37
C GLU A 173 -3.66 -16.18 -19.24
N VAL A 174 -2.37 -15.90 -19.43
CA VAL A 174 -1.90 -14.76 -20.24
C VAL A 174 -2.00 -15.13 -21.71
N ILE A 175 -2.76 -14.32 -22.45
CA ILE A 175 -3.06 -14.47 -23.88
C ILE A 175 -2.03 -13.70 -24.70
N ALA A 176 -1.80 -12.43 -24.34
CA ALA A 176 -0.93 -11.54 -25.09
C ALA A 176 -0.06 -10.68 -24.16
N ARG A 177 1.09 -10.24 -24.68
CA ARG A 177 1.93 -9.20 -24.10
C ARG A 177 2.31 -8.20 -25.19
N GLU A 178 1.98 -6.94 -24.96
CA GLU A 178 2.21 -5.84 -25.90
C GLU A 178 3.02 -4.72 -25.23
N THR A 179 3.65 -3.88 -26.05
CA THR A 179 4.38 -2.70 -25.59
C THR A 179 3.65 -1.45 -26.07
N ILE A 180 2.91 -0.82 -25.17
CA ILE A 180 2.10 0.36 -25.49
C ILE A 180 2.95 1.62 -25.37
N LYS A 181 3.14 2.29 -26.52
CA LYS A 181 3.93 3.51 -26.65
C LYS A 181 3.05 4.76 -26.59
N PRO A 182 3.61 5.94 -26.27
CA PRO A 182 2.93 7.22 -26.45
C PRO A 182 2.37 7.37 -27.87
N SER A 183 1.18 7.94 -27.99
CA SER A 183 0.49 8.18 -29.27
C SER A 183 1.23 9.18 -30.19
N SER A 184 2.18 9.92 -29.63
CA SER A 184 3.08 10.85 -30.31
C SER A 184 4.47 10.77 -29.67
N ALA A 185 5.54 10.75 -30.47
CA ALA A 185 6.90 10.61 -29.95
C ALA A 185 7.29 11.72 -28.95
N THR A 186 8.04 11.35 -27.90
CA THR A 186 8.56 12.28 -26.89
C THR A 186 9.54 13.26 -27.54
N LEU A 187 9.23 14.56 -27.42
CA LEU A 187 10.04 15.65 -27.98
C LEU A 187 11.48 15.59 -27.47
N THR A 188 12.47 15.88 -28.31
CA THR A 188 13.91 15.69 -28.02
C THR A 188 14.38 16.35 -26.71
N HIS A 189 13.81 17.51 -26.35
CA HIS A 189 14.16 18.21 -25.10
C HIS A 189 13.52 17.59 -23.83
N LEU A 190 12.56 16.68 -23.99
CA LEU A 190 11.91 15.91 -22.92
C LEU A 190 12.47 14.48 -22.78
N GLN A 191 13.33 14.02 -23.71
CA GLN A 191 13.87 12.66 -23.72
C GLN A 191 14.79 12.34 -22.53
N SER A 192 15.19 13.35 -21.74
CA SER A 192 15.98 13.20 -20.51
C SER A 192 15.23 13.85 -19.35
N PHE A 193 14.49 13.04 -18.58
CA PHE A 193 13.78 13.50 -17.38
C PHE A 193 14.69 13.38 -16.15
N LYS A 194 14.88 14.49 -15.43
CA LYS A 194 15.67 14.52 -14.18
C LYS A 194 14.79 14.14 -13.01
N LEU A 195 15.22 13.17 -12.22
CA LEU A 195 14.58 12.79 -10.96
C LEU A 195 14.72 13.93 -9.94
N SER A 196 13.70 14.22 -9.14
CA SER A 196 13.85 15.13 -7.99
C SER A 196 14.72 14.49 -6.90
N LEU A 197 15.17 15.23 -5.88
CA LEU A 197 15.89 14.63 -4.75
C LEU A 197 15.07 13.50 -4.07
N LEU A 198 13.75 13.67 -3.99
CA LEU A 198 12.85 12.67 -3.40
C LEU A 198 12.78 11.40 -4.26
N ASP A 199 12.70 11.55 -5.58
CA ASP A 199 12.77 10.42 -6.53
C ASP A 199 14.16 9.75 -6.51
N GLN A 200 15.24 10.53 -6.43
CA GLN A 200 16.62 10.05 -6.38
C GLN A 200 16.89 9.16 -5.15
N VAL A 201 16.30 9.49 -4.01
CA VAL A 201 16.39 8.71 -2.76
C VAL A 201 15.35 7.57 -2.69
N ALA A 202 14.23 7.68 -3.41
CA ALA A 202 13.18 6.66 -3.42
C ALA A 202 13.68 5.26 -3.84
N VAL A 203 13.20 4.22 -3.15
CA VAL A 203 13.55 2.82 -3.39
C VAL A 203 12.85 2.32 -4.65
N HIS A 204 13.56 1.57 -5.50
CA HIS A 204 13.01 1.06 -6.75
C HIS A 204 12.22 -0.24 -6.55
N PHE A 205 10.94 -0.12 -6.18
CA PHE A 205 9.97 -1.23 -6.19
C PHE A 205 8.66 -0.82 -6.91
N PRO A 206 7.88 -1.77 -7.46
CA PRO A 206 6.59 -1.46 -8.06
C PRO A 206 5.50 -1.30 -6.99
N ASN A 207 4.86 -0.13 -6.96
CA ASN A 207 3.55 0.04 -6.34
C ASN A 207 2.52 -0.75 -7.16
N LYS A 208 1.78 -1.66 -6.52
CA LYS A 208 0.80 -2.53 -7.19
C LYS A 208 -0.62 -2.26 -6.73
N PHE A 209 -1.54 -2.17 -7.67
CA PHE A 209 -2.94 -1.80 -7.45
C PHE A 209 -3.85 -2.64 -8.35
N ILE A 210 -5.09 -2.87 -7.94
CA ILE A 210 -6.08 -3.61 -8.71
C ILE A 210 -7.43 -2.89 -8.63
N LEU A 211 -8.01 -2.62 -9.80
CA LEU A 211 -9.37 -2.13 -9.95
C LEU A 211 -10.25 -3.29 -10.44
N PHE A 212 -11.30 -3.62 -9.70
CA PHE A 212 -12.22 -4.71 -10.04
C PHE A 212 -13.53 -4.16 -10.57
N TYR A 213 -13.99 -4.62 -11.73
CA TYR A 213 -15.20 -4.16 -12.41
C TYR A 213 -16.20 -5.30 -12.64
N ALA A 214 -17.48 -5.00 -12.39
CA ALA A 214 -18.62 -5.86 -12.72
C ALA A 214 -18.85 -5.94 -14.24
N ALA A 215 -19.73 -6.84 -14.67
CA ALA A 215 -20.24 -6.84 -16.04
C ALA A 215 -21.26 -5.70 -16.24
N GLU A 216 -21.36 -5.14 -17.44
CA GLU A 216 -22.28 -4.02 -17.71
C GLU A 216 -23.76 -4.39 -17.43
N ALA A 217 -24.14 -5.65 -17.67
CA ALA A 217 -25.47 -6.17 -17.35
C ALA A 217 -25.77 -6.28 -15.83
N GLU A 218 -24.75 -6.23 -14.96
CA GLU A 218 -24.89 -6.14 -13.50
C GLU A 218 -24.99 -4.68 -13.03
N VAL A 219 -24.55 -3.72 -13.85
CA VAL A 219 -24.55 -2.27 -13.54
C VAL A 219 -25.85 -1.58 -13.96
N ASP A 220 -26.48 -2.01 -15.06
CA ASP A 220 -27.81 -1.54 -15.47
C ASP A 220 -28.79 -2.70 -15.77
N PRO A 221 -29.69 -3.04 -14.81
CA PRO A 221 -30.75 -4.03 -15.01
C PRO A 221 -31.82 -3.67 -16.06
N ALA A 222 -31.83 -2.45 -16.61
CA ALA A 222 -32.66 -2.10 -17.76
C ALA A 222 -32.05 -2.57 -19.08
N LEU A 223 -30.71 -2.61 -19.19
CA LEU A 223 -30.01 -3.15 -20.37
C LEU A 223 -30.11 -4.67 -20.45
N SER A 224 -29.95 -5.38 -19.32
CA SER A 224 -30.04 -6.85 -19.29
C SER A 224 -31.40 -7.37 -19.76
N LYS A 225 -32.47 -6.56 -19.62
CA LYS A 225 -33.83 -6.87 -20.06
C LYS A 225 -34.02 -6.90 -21.59
N TYR A 226 -33.01 -6.50 -22.36
CA TYR A 226 -32.97 -6.62 -23.83
C TYR A 226 -32.00 -7.70 -24.35
N LYS A 227 -31.22 -8.34 -23.47
CA LYS A 227 -30.36 -9.49 -23.84
C LYS A 227 -31.17 -10.79 -23.79
N SER A 228 -31.12 -11.55 -24.88
CA SER A 228 -31.81 -12.84 -25.01
C SER A 228 -31.05 -13.97 -24.32
N GLU A 229 -31.76 -14.99 -23.82
CA GLU A 229 -31.22 -16.15 -23.08
C GLU A 229 -30.37 -17.13 -23.93
N SER A 230 -29.68 -16.65 -24.98
CA SER A 230 -28.97 -17.45 -25.97
C SER A 230 -27.68 -16.79 -26.48
N GLU A 231 -26.93 -16.11 -25.60
CA GLU A 231 -25.61 -15.55 -25.94
C GLU A 231 -24.53 -16.62 -25.82
N SER A 232 -23.88 -16.96 -26.94
CA SER A 232 -22.78 -17.93 -27.00
C SER A 232 -21.44 -17.33 -26.57
N GLU A 233 -20.47 -18.18 -26.23
CA GLU A 233 -19.12 -17.79 -25.76
C GLU A 233 -18.41 -16.78 -26.70
N SER A 234 -18.78 -16.77 -27.98
CA SER A 234 -18.31 -15.83 -29.00
C SER A 234 -18.61 -14.35 -28.73
N GLU A 235 -19.71 -14.01 -28.05
CA GLU A 235 -20.08 -12.61 -27.81
C GLU A 235 -19.28 -12.02 -26.63
N TYR A 236 -19.09 -12.80 -25.56
CA TYR A 236 -18.22 -12.43 -24.44
C TYR A 236 -16.80 -12.09 -24.91
N ASP A 237 -16.26 -12.85 -25.87
CA ASP A 237 -14.96 -12.61 -26.49
C ASP A 237 -14.88 -11.19 -27.09
N SER A 238 -15.87 -10.79 -27.91
CA SER A 238 -15.91 -9.46 -28.52
C SER A 238 -15.95 -8.30 -27.51
N THR A 239 -16.68 -8.45 -26.40
CA THR A 239 -16.72 -7.39 -25.36
C THR A 239 -15.39 -7.27 -24.61
N GLY A 240 -14.67 -8.37 -24.41
CA GLY A 240 -13.31 -8.37 -23.88
C GLY A 240 -12.33 -7.66 -24.81
N ASP A 241 -12.37 -7.98 -26.10
CA ASP A 241 -11.55 -7.35 -27.14
C ASP A 241 -11.81 -5.83 -27.23
N GLU A 242 -13.07 -5.39 -27.29
CA GLU A 242 -13.40 -3.95 -27.35
C GLU A 242 -12.89 -3.19 -26.12
N ARG A 243 -13.08 -3.74 -24.93
CA ARG A 243 -12.57 -3.15 -23.67
C ARG A 243 -11.04 -3.11 -23.67
N SER A 244 -10.37 -4.18 -24.13
CA SER A 244 -8.91 -4.22 -24.23
C SER A 244 -8.36 -3.21 -25.24
N GLN A 245 -8.98 -3.08 -26.42
CA GLN A 245 -8.62 -2.07 -27.41
C GLN A 245 -8.84 -0.65 -26.88
N ARG A 246 -9.92 -0.41 -26.12
CA ARG A 246 -10.13 0.88 -25.43
C ARG A 246 -9.01 1.18 -24.44
N LEU A 247 -8.61 0.21 -23.60
CA LEU A 247 -7.49 0.36 -22.66
C LEU A 247 -6.16 0.64 -23.38
N LYS A 248 -5.80 -0.14 -24.40
CA LYS A 248 -4.57 0.04 -25.19
C LYS A 248 -4.51 1.42 -25.85
N LYS A 249 -5.61 1.85 -26.50
CA LYS A 249 -5.72 3.16 -27.17
C LYS A 249 -5.65 4.33 -26.18
N SER A 250 -6.40 4.28 -25.09
CA SER A 250 -6.39 5.35 -24.07
C SER A 250 -5.05 5.40 -23.32
N LEU A 251 -4.40 4.26 -23.12
CA LEU A 251 -3.07 4.18 -22.52
C LEU A 251 -2.02 4.85 -23.42
N SER A 252 -2.05 4.59 -24.73
CA SER A 252 -1.19 5.27 -25.70
C SER A 252 -1.39 6.80 -25.69
N LEU A 253 -2.64 7.26 -25.60
CA LEU A 253 -2.98 8.68 -25.53
C LEU A 253 -2.53 9.35 -24.24
N VAL A 254 -2.75 8.73 -23.07
CA VAL A 254 -2.33 9.31 -21.77
C VAL A 254 -0.81 9.26 -21.59
N LEU A 255 -0.11 8.27 -22.15
CA LEU A 255 1.36 8.19 -22.14
C LEU A 255 2.02 9.33 -22.93
N THR A 256 1.34 10.01 -23.85
CA THR A 256 1.82 11.27 -24.45
C THR A 256 1.91 12.41 -23.41
N ARG A 257 1.09 12.39 -22.35
CA ARG A 257 1.19 13.34 -21.23
C ARG A 257 2.12 12.82 -20.13
N PHE A 258 2.00 11.54 -19.79
CA PHE A 258 2.81 10.87 -18.76
C PHE A 258 4.06 10.19 -19.35
N TYR A 259 4.77 10.89 -20.23
CA TYR A 259 5.86 10.34 -21.04
C TYR A 259 7.01 9.66 -20.23
N PRO A 260 7.34 10.04 -18.97
CA PRO A 260 8.35 9.30 -18.20
C PRO A 260 7.96 7.84 -17.91
N LEU A 261 6.67 7.52 -17.84
CA LEU A 261 6.20 6.13 -17.60
C LEU A 261 6.47 5.20 -18.81
N ALA A 262 6.64 5.76 -20.01
CA ALA A 262 7.06 5.04 -21.21
C ALA A 262 8.60 4.96 -21.39
N GLY A 263 9.37 5.61 -20.51
CA GLY A 263 10.83 5.60 -20.52
C GLY A 263 11.44 4.38 -19.83
N ARG A 264 12.75 4.45 -19.58
CA ARG A 264 13.53 3.48 -18.78
C ARG A 264 14.49 4.20 -17.83
N ILE A 265 14.81 3.58 -16.70
CA ILE A 265 15.84 4.09 -15.78
C ILE A 265 17.21 4.06 -16.47
N LYS A 266 17.99 5.14 -16.35
CA LYS A 266 19.33 5.26 -16.96
C LYS A 266 20.43 5.12 -15.91
N ASP A 267 20.25 5.79 -14.79
CA ASP A 267 21.13 5.87 -13.61
C ASP A 267 20.27 6.29 -12.40
N HIS A 268 20.85 6.52 -11.22
CA HIS A 268 20.07 6.94 -10.04
C HIS A 268 19.57 8.39 -10.12
N LEU A 269 19.94 9.15 -11.16
CA LEU A 269 19.67 10.58 -11.31
C LEU A 269 18.67 10.92 -12.43
N THR A 270 18.56 10.07 -13.46
CA THR A 270 17.84 10.37 -14.71
C THR A 270 17.05 9.21 -15.31
N VAL A 271 15.96 9.56 -15.99
CA VAL A 271 15.15 8.67 -16.82
C VAL A 271 15.39 9.00 -18.29
N ASN A 272 15.61 7.96 -19.09
CA ASN A 272 15.64 8.02 -20.53
C ASN A 272 14.21 7.85 -21.07
N CYS A 273 13.56 8.95 -21.45
CA CYS A 273 12.21 8.95 -22.03
C CYS A 273 12.28 8.62 -23.53
N ASN A 274 12.61 7.37 -23.82
CA ASN A 274 12.95 6.84 -25.14
C ASN A 274 11.79 6.13 -25.87
N ASP A 275 10.55 6.35 -25.42
CA ASP A 275 9.34 5.69 -25.95
C ASP A 275 9.47 4.16 -26.07
N ALA A 276 10.16 3.54 -25.11
CA ALA A 276 10.25 2.09 -24.96
C ALA A 276 8.94 1.47 -24.44
N GLY A 277 7.97 2.30 -24.05
CA GLY A 277 6.57 1.93 -23.78
C GLY A 277 6.34 1.25 -22.44
N ALA A 278 5.07 1.20 -22.05
CA ALA A 278 4.59 0.39 -20.94
C ALA A 278 4.32 -1.05 -21.40
N GLU A 279 4.45 -2.02 -20.49
CA GLU A 279 4.05 -3.41 -20.79
C GLU A 279 2.54 -3.55 -20.53
N TYR A 280 1.81 -4.11 -21.49
CA TYR A 280 0.40 -4.45 -21.36
C TYR A 280 0.25 -5.96 -21.47
N VAL A 281 -0.22 -6.58 -20.39
CA VAL A 281 -0.47 -8.02 -20.28
C VAL A 281 -1.98 -8.23 -20.37
N GLU A 282 -2.41 -9.07 -21.30
CA GLU A 282 -3.81 -9.43 -21.50
C GLU A 282 -4.02 -10.88 -21.09
N ALA A 283 -5.06 -11.14 -20.30
CA ALA A 283 -5.32 -12.45 -19.72
C ALA A 283 -6.82 -12.77 -19.59
N ARG A 284 -7.13 -14.06 -19.44
CA ARG A 284 -8.44 -14.54 -18.98
C ARG A 284 -8.27 -15.35 -17.69
N ALA A 285 -9.30 -15.36 -16.85
CA ALA A 285 -9.38 -16.25 -15.69
C ALA A 285 -10.71 -17.01 -15.70
N ASN A 286 -10.65 -18.33 -15.47
CA ASN A 286 -11.83 -19.20 -15.44
C ASN A 286 -12.55 -19.13 -14.08
N CYS A 287 -12.91 -17.91 -13.67
CA CYS A 287 -13.68 -17.59 -12.47
C CYS A 287 -14.57 -16.37 -12.73
N THR A 288 -15.60 -16.18 -11.92
CA THR A 288 -16.42 -14.96 -11.91
C THR A 288 -15.84 -13.93 -10.95
N LEU A 289 -16.33 -12.69 -11.03
CA LEU A 289 -15.99 -11.66 -10.04
C LEU A 289 -16.46 -12.04 -8.64
N SER A 290 -17.60 -12.72 -8.52
CA SER A 290 -18.16 -13.18 -7.24
C SER A 290 -17.22 -14.20 -6.58
N ASP A 291 -16.73 -15.19 -7.33
CA ASP A 291 -15.80 -16.22 -6.81
C ASP A 291 -14.54 -15.60 -6.20
N LEU A 292 -14.01 -14.56 -6.85
CA LEU A 292 -12.80 -13.85 -6.41
C LEU A 292 -13.05 -12.95 -5.20
N LEU A 293 -14.22 -12.30 -5.13
CA LEU A 293 -14.52 -11.31 -4.10
C LEU A 293 -15.28 -11.88 -2.89
N GLN A 294 -15.85 -13.08 -2.97
CA GLN A 294 -16.52 -13.70 -1.82
C GLN A 294 -15.56 -13.99 -0.67
N GLN A 295 -14.31 -14.36 -0.96
CA GLN A 295 -13.21 -14.50 0.02
C GLN A 295 -11.87 -14.07 -0.61
N PRO A 296 -11.51 -12.77 -0.59
CA PRO A 296 -10.32 -12.28 -1.31
C PRO A 296 -9.01 -12.76 -0.68
N ASP A 297 -8.35 -13.76 -1.27
CA ASP A 297 -7.04 -14.24 -0.79
C ASP A 297 -5.88 -13.34 -1.29
N PRO A 298 -5.03 -12.81 -0.38
CA PRO A 298 -3.81 -12.07 -0.72
C PRO A 298 -2.92 -12.74 -1.79
N LYS A 299 -2.76 -14.07 -1.78
CA LYS A 299 -1.89 -14.74 -2.79
C LYS A 299 -2.55 -14.72 -4.16
N THR A 300 -3.82 -15.08 -4.24
CA THR A 300 -4.66 -15.06 -5.44
C THR A 300 -4.73 -13.67 -6.06
N LEU A 301 -4.88 -12.61 -5.26
CA LEU A 301 -4.85 -11.22 -5.72
C LEU A 301 -3.52 -10.85 -6.41
N SER A 302 -2.39 -11.45 -6.00
CA SER A 302 -1.09 -11.19 -6.64
C SER A 302 -1.01 -11.69 -8.09
N HIS A 303 -1.84 -12.67 -8.50
CA HIS A 303 -1.90 -13.16 -9.87
C HIS A 303 -2.48 -12.11 -10.84
N PHE A 304 -3.39 -11.26 -10.36
CA PHE A 304 -4.03 -10.22 -11.18
C PHE A 304 -3.17 -8.96 -11.38
N CYS A 305 -2.01 -8.82 -10.73
CA CYS A 305 -1.12 -7.68 -10.93
C CYS A 305 0.31 -8.12 -11.25
N ALA A 306 0.63 -8.12 -12.55
CA ALA A 306 1.97 -8.38 -13.04
C ALA A 306 3.00 -7.38 -12.50
N VAL A 307 4.26 -7.81 -12.48
CA VAL A 307 5.44 -6.95 -12.30
C VAL A 307 6.36 -7.12 -13.50
N PRO A 308 7.23 -6.13 -13.80
CA PRO A 308 8.34 -6.34 -14.70
C PRO A 308 9.13 -7.59 -14.33
N GLN A 309 9.38 -8.47 -15.31
CA GLN A 309 10.34 -9.55 -15.11
C GLN A 309 11.75 -8.94 -15.12
N LEU A 310 12.41 -8.88 -13.96
CA LEU A 310 13.80 -8.45 -13.90
C LEU A 310 14.69 -9.49 -14.61
N PRO A 311 15.44 -9.11 -15.68
CA PRO A 311 16.56 -9.91 -16.14
C PRO A 311 17.60 -9.95 -15.03
N SER A 312 18.25 -11.09 -14.81
CA SER A 312 19.17 -11.32 -13.69
C SER A 312 20.50 -10.53 -13.76
N SER A 313 20.61 -9.53 -14.65
CA SER A 313 21.84 -8.75 -14.87
C SER A 313 21.66 -7.32 -15.42
N THR A 314 20.45 -6.83 -15.72
CA THR A 314 20.26 -5.49 -16.35
C THR A 314 19.04 -4.72 -15.82
N THR A 315 19.29 -3.69 -15.01
CA THR A 315 18.28 -2.76 -14.45
C THR A 315 17.65 -1.84 -15.49
N ASN A 316 18.36 -1.51 -16.56
CA ASN A 316 18.05 -0.38 -17.45
C ASN A 316 17.06 -0.73 -18.59
N SER A 317 16.47 -1.93 -18.56
CA SER A 317 15.45 -2.40 -19.53
C SER A 317 14.04 -2.49 -18.92
N THR A 318 13.94 -2.44 -17.59
CA THR A 318 12.71 -2.62 -16.81
C THR A 318 11.67 -1.53 -17.11
N PRO A 319 10.45 -1.86 -17.59
CA PRO A 319 9.36 -0.89 -17.75
C PRO A 319 8.98 -0.22 -16.42
N PHE A 320 8.64 1.07 -16.45
CA PHE A 320 8.14 1.78 -15.27
C PHE A 320 6.66 1.53 -14.98
N LEU A 321 5.87 1.20 -16.01
CA LEU A 321 4.46 0.85 -15.92
C LEU A 321 4.23 -0.53 -16.54
N VAL A 322 3.51 -1.39 -15.81
CA VAL A 322 2.90 -2.62 -16.33
C VAL A 322 1.41 -2.59 -16.01
N VAL A 323 0.59 -2.88 -17.02
CA VAL A 323 -0.85 -3.10 -16.92
C VAL A 323 -1.13 -4.59 -17.09
N HIS A 324 -2.04 -5.14 -16.29
CA HIS A 324 -2.53 -6.51 -16.41
C HIS A 324 -4.06 -6.51 -16.47
N ALA A 325 -4.62 -6.56 -17.68
CA ALA A 325 -6.05 -6.66 -17.90
C ALA A 325 -6.45 -8.13 -17.93
N THR A 326 -7.20 -8.58 -16.91
CA THR A 326 -7.70 -9.96 -16.81
C THR A 326 -9.21 -9.98 -16.94
N PHE A 327 -9.72 -10.60 -18.00
CA PHE A 327 -11.15 -10.77 -18.24
C PHE A 327 -11.68 -12.02 -17.52
N LEU A 328 -12.84 -11.88 -16.88
CA LEU A 328 -13.45 -12.91 -16.03
C LEU A 328 -14.62 -13.58 -16.75
N LYS A 329 -14.94 -14.82 -16.37
CA LYS A 329 -15.98 -15.65 -17.01
C LYS A 329 -17.38 -14.99 -17.03
N CYS A 330 -17.68 -14.11 -16.09
CA CYS A 330 -18.96 -13.38 -16.02
C CYS A 330 -19.00 -12.10 -16.87
N GLY A 331 -17.96 -11.76 -17.64
CA GLY A 331 -17.85 -10.45 -18.30
C GLY A 331 -17.36 -9.31 -17.38
N GLY A 332 -17.06 -9.62 -16.11
CA GLY A 332 -16.31 -8.73 -15.23
C GLY A 332 -14.83 -8.66 -15.60
N MET A 333 -14.07 -7.75 -14.97
CA MET A 333 -12.64 -7.55 -15.25
C MET A 333 -11.86 -7.20 -13.98
N ALA A 334 -10.65 -7.74 -13.85
CA ALA A 334 -9.63 -7.27 -12.93
C ALA A 334 -8.54 -6.51 -13.70
N LEU A 335 -8.30 -5.25 -13.36
CA LEU A 335 -7.29 -4.39 -13.97
C LEU A 335 -6.16 -4.12 -12.97
N GLY A 336 -5.11 -4.94 -13.05
CA GLY A 336 -3.87 -4.74 -12.30
C GLY A 336 -3.03 -3.62 -12.90
N ILE A 337 -2.51 -2.74 -12.04
CA ILE A 337 -1.71 -1.57 -12.41
C ILE A 337 -0.47 -1.53 -11.51
N SER A 338 0.70 -1.52 -12.12
CA SER A 338 1.99 -1.72 -11.47
C SER A 338 2.93 -0.59 -11.91
N ILE A 339 3.26 0.35 -11.03
CA ILE A 339 4.08 1.53 -11.36
C ILE A 339 5.24 1.67 -10.38
N SER A 340 6.43 1.93 -10.91
CA SER A 340 7.64 2.09 -10.10
C SER A 340 7.56 3.28 -9.13
N HIS A 341 7.72 2.99 -7.82
CA HIS A 341 7.85 3.99 -6.77
C HIS A 341 9.07 4.91 -6.99
N LYS A 342 10.01 4.56 -7.89
CA LYS A 342 11.15 5.40 -8.24
C LYS A 342 10.75 6.75 -8.85
N ILE A 343 9.56 6.86 -9.45
CA ILE A 343 9.05 8.08 -10.09
C ILE A 343 7.58 8.41 -9.77
N THR A 344 6.92 7.65 -8.89
CA THR A 344 5.54 7.93 -8.46
C THR A 344 5.31 7.64 -6.98
N ASP A 345 4.73 8.60 -6.27
CA ASP A 345 4.01 8.37 -5.03
C ASP A 345 2.50 8.10 -5.29
N ALA A 346 1.73 7.82 -4.23
CA ALA A 346 0.31 7.50 -4.32
C ALA A 346 -0.55 8.60 -5.02
N ALA A 347 -0.17 9.88 -4.89
CA ALA A 347 -0.87 10.98 -5.54
C ALA A 347 -0.57 11.04 -7.05
N THR A 348 0.68 10.82 -7.45
CA THR A 348 1.07 10.69 -8.87
C THR A 348 0.41 9.46 -9.49
N PHE A 349 0.38 8.34 -8.76
CA PHE A 349 -0.27 7.08 -9.15
C PHE A 349 -1.78 7.27 -9.37
N SER A 350 -2.47 7.95 -8.44
CA SER A 350 -3.90 8.27 -8.59
C SER A 350 -4.17 9.26 -9.73
N SER A 351 -3.34 10.30 -9.85
CA SER A 351 -3.42 11.27 -10.96
C SER A 351 -3.27 10.60 -12.33
N PHE A 352 -2.38 9.60 -12.44
CA PHE A 352 -2.24 8.78 -13.65
C PHE A 352 -3.49 7.94 -13.93
N ILE A 353 -4.00 7.19 -12.94
CA ILE A 353 -5.20 6.35 -13.13
C ILE A 353 -6.40 7.21 -13.53
N LYS A 354 -6.63 8.34 -12.85
CA LYS A 354 -7.72 9.24 -13.20
C LYS A 354 -7.54 9.82 -14.61
N ALA A 355 -6.35 10.30 -14.96
CA ALA A 355 -6.09 10.82 -16.29
C ALA A 355 -6.29 9.77 -17.39
N TRP A 356 -5.94 8.51 -17.12
CA TRP A 356 -6.13 7.39 -18.06
C TRP A 356 -7.61 7.02 -18.23
N ALA A 357 -8.36 6.94 -17.13
CA ALA A 357 -9.82 6.74 -17.13
C ALA A 357 -10.55 7.87 -17.89
N ASP A 358 -10.25 9.14 -17.56
CA ASP A 358 -10.78 10.31 -18.26
C ASP A 358 -10.45 10.27 -19.77
N THR A 359 -9.25 9.80 -20.14
CA THR A 359 -8.83 9.63 -21.55
C THR A 359 -9.60 8.50 -22.27
N ALA A 360 -9.99 7.45 -21.55
CA ALA A 360 -10.77 6.32 -22.09
C ALA A 360 -12.25 6.69 -22.32
N LEU A 361 -12.79 7.62 -21.52
CA LEU A 361 -14.12 8.19 -21.71
C LEU A 361 -14.14 9.26 -22.82
N LEU A 362 -13.20 10.21 -22.78
CA LEU A 362 -13.23 11.43 -23.61
C LEU A 362 -12.42 11.32 -24.91
N GLY A 363 -11.74 10.19 -25.15
CA GLY A 363 -10.91 9.94 -26.32
C GLY A 363 -9.68 10.86 -26.45
N SER A 364 -9.38 11.68 -25.43
CA SER A 364 -8.29 12.65 -25.44
C SER A 364 -7.81 12.96 -23.99
N PRO A 365 -6.50 13.20 -23.78
CA PRO A 365 -5.95 13.36 -22.44
C PRO A 365 -6.10 14.80 -21.91
N VAL A 366 -7.02 14.96 -20.95
CA VAL A 366 -7.38 16.25 -20.33
C VAL A 366 -6.32 16.73 -19.33
N LEU A 367 -5.84 15.85 -18.45
CA LEU A 367 -4.87 16.20 -17.41
C LEU A 367 -3.45 16.26 -17.98
N VAL A 368 -2.73 17.35 -17.65
CA VAL A 368 -1.31 17.53 -17.94
C VAL A 368 -0.54 17.53 -16.61
N PRO A 369 0.40 16.61 -16.37
CA PRO A 369 1.17 16.59 -15.14
C PRO A 369 2.16 17.76 -15.07
N ASP A 370 2.42 18.27 -13.87
CA ASP A 370 3.49 19.25 -13.65
C ASP A 370 4.79 18.53 -13.26
N PHE A 371 5.71 18.45 -14.22
CA PHE A 371 7.04 17.86 -14.08
C PHE A 371 8.09 18.81 -13.45
N THR A 372 7.72 20.07 -13.19
CA THR A 372 8.63 21.14 -12.75
C THR A 372 8.47 21.50 -11.28
N ALA A 373 7.27 21.40 -10.72
CA ALA A 373 6.99 21.73 -9.33
C ALA A 373 7.85 20.93 -8.32
N VAL A 374 7.86 19.60 -8.41
CA VAL A 374 8.61 18.75 -7.47
C VAL A 374 10.11 18.98 -7.59
N SER A 375 10.65 19.08 -8.80
CA SER A 375 12.07 19.33 -9.05
C SER A 375 12.52 20.76 -8.71
N SER A 376 11.59 21.74 -8.67
CA SER A 376 11.86 23.10 -8.20
C SER A 376 11.90 23.18 -6.67
N HIS A 377 11.06 22.41 -5.97
CA HIS A 377 11.07 22.34 -4.50
C HIS A 377 12.12 21.39 -3.94
N PHE A 378 12.47 20.32 -4.65
CA PHE A 378 13.48 19.34 -4.28
C PHE A 378 14.51 19.15 -5.40
N PRO A 379 15.43 20.13 -5.58
CA PRO A 379 16.39 20.13 -6.68
C PRO A 379 17.25 18.86 -6.72
N PRO A 380 17.44 18.24 -7.90
CA PRO A 380 18.28 17.06 -8.04
C PRO A 380 19.68 17.27 -7.47
N ALA A 381 20.23 16.23 -6.85
CA ALA A 381 21.66 16.03 -6.78
C ALA A 381 22.27 15.94 -8.19
N THR A 382 23.52 16.39 -8.33
CA THR A 382 24.24 16.40 -9.61
C THR A 382 25.10 15.14 -9.81
N THR A 383 25.50 14.49 -8.72
CA THR A 383 26.23 13.20 -8.73
C THR A 383 25.55 12.17 -7.82
N GLU A 384 25.94 10.90 -7.93
CA GLU A 384 25.38 9.83 -7.09
C GLU A 384 25.98 9.83 -5.66
N GLU A 385 27.16 10.41 -5.47
CA GLU A 385 27.80 10.58 -4.17
C GLU A 385 26.99 11.52 -3.24
N GLU A 386 26.36 12.56 -3.80
CA GLU A 386 25.49 13.51 -3.07
C GLU A 386 24.23 12.84 -2.45
N ILE A 387 23.81 11.69 -2.97
CA ILE A 387 22.66 10.90 -2.49
C ILE A 387 23.10 9.55 -1.91
N SER A 388 24.40 9.31 -1.78
CA SER A 388 24.97 8.03 -1.37
C SER A 388 24.74 7.79 0.13
N MET A 389 23.76 6.95 0.43
CA MET A 389 23.53 6.42 1.77
C MET A 389 24.48 5.24 2.02
N LYS A 390 24.93 5.06 3.27
CA LYS A 390 25.77 3.90 3.66
C LYS A 390 25.10 2.61 3.15
N PRO A 391 25.84 1.67 2.53
CA PRO A 391 25.24 0.50 1.89
C PRO A 391 24.47 -0.35 2.91
N ILE A 392 23.15 -0.29 2.82
CA ILE A 392 22.23 -1.04 3.67
C ILE A 392 22.48 -2.53 3.47
N ASN A 393 22.67 -3.28 4.55
CA ASN A 393 22.71 -4.73 4.45
C ASN A 393 21.29 -5.27 4.26
N PHE A 394 20.79 -5.28 3.02
CA PHE A 394 19.45 -5.76 2.67
C PHE A 394 19.16 -7.19 3.15
N ASN A 395 20.19 -8.00 3.45
CA ASN A 395 20.03 -9.33 4.05
C ASN A 395 19.55 -9.29 5.52
N LYS A 396 19.58 -8.13 6.19
CA LYS A 396 18.94 -7.92 7.52
C LYS A 396 17.45 -7.57 7.42
N LEU A 397 16.93 -7.18 6.26
CA LEU A 397 15.51 -6.81 6.12
C LEU A 397 14.62 -8.06 6.08
N LYS A 398 13.75 -8.17 7.08
CA LYS A 398 12.72 -9.22 7.15
C LYS A 398 11.61 -8.92 6.13
N PHE A 399 11.58 -9.74 5.08
CA PHE A 399 10.67 -9.64 3.92
C PHE A 399 9.78 -10.89 3.78
N ASP A 400 9.63 -11.63 4.86
CA ASP A 400 8.85 -12.85 5.06
C ASP A 400 7.40 -12.59 5.54
N GLY A 401 7.07 -11.32 5.82
CA GLY A 401 5.76 -10.90 6.28
C GLY A 401 4.62 -11.22 5.30
N ILE A 402 3.52 -11.73 5.85
CA ILE A 402 2.26 -12.00 5.17
C ILE A 402 1.33 -10.79 5.38
N PRO A 403 0.88 -10.14 4.30
CA PRO A 403 -0.10 -9.05 4.40
C PRO A 403 -1.51 -9.58 4.64
N ARG A 404 -2.20 -8.97 5.62
CA ARG A 404 -3.57 -9.29 6.05
C ARG A 404 -4.45 -8.04 5.96
N ARG A 405 -5.71 -8.21 5.53
CA ARG A 405 -6.68 -7.10 5.38
C ARG A 405 -7.66 -7.05 6.55
N TYR A 406 -7.73 -5.90 7.19
CA TYR A 406 -8.66 -5.57 8.27
C TYR A 406 -9.59 -4.45 7.81
N VAL A 407 -10.90 -4.63 7.95
CA VAL A 407 -11.91 -3.67 7.46
C VAL A 407 -12.61 -3.01 8.64
N PHE A 408 -12.54 -1.69 8.69
CA PHE A 408 -13.16 -0.84 9.69
C PHE A 408 -14.36 -0.12 9.04
N VAL A 409 -15.56 -0.64 9.28
CA VAL A 409 -16.81 -0.07 8.72
C VAL A 409 -17.17 1.26 9.41
N SER A 410 -17.92 2.12 8.71
CA SER A 410 -18.24 3.49 9.13
C SER A 410 -18.84 3.59 10.54
N SER A 411 -19.72 2.64 10.91
CA SER A 411 -20.33 2.52 12.23
C SER A 411 -19.30 2.26 13.34
N LYS A 412 -18.36 1.33 13.12
CA LYS A 412 -17.25 1.02 14.03
C LYS A 412 -16.26 2.17 14.15
N ILE A 413 -15.90 2.82 13.02
CA ILE A 413 -15.01 4.00 13.01
C ILE A 413 -15.59 5.14 13.85
N SER A 414 -16.90 5.35 13.82
CA SER A 414 -17.55 6.40 14.60
C SER A 414 -17.36 6.19 16.11
N SER A 415 -17.55 4.96 16.59
CA SER A 415 -17.27 4.58 17.98
C SER A 415 -15.78 4.61 18.32
N LEU A 416 -14.91 4.20 17.39
CA LEU A 416 -13.45 4.21 17.59
C LEU A 416 -12.91 5.64 17.74
N LYS A 417 -13.37 6.58 16.91
CA LYS A 417 -13.05 8.01 17.03
C LYS A 417 -13.51 8.60 18.35
N ALA A 418 -14.63 8.14 18.91
CA ALA A 418 -15.11 8.56 20.22
C ALA A 418 -14.24 7.99 21.35
N LYS A 419 -13.84 6.71 21.28
CA LYS A 419 -12.88 6.10 22.24
C LYS A 419 -11.50 6.78 22.20
N ALA A 420 -11.07 7.25 21.02
CA ALA A 420 -9.76 7.86 20.81
C ALA A 420 -9.73 9.40 20.96
N ALA A 421 -10.85 10.05 21.31
CA ALA A 421 -10.93 11.50 21.47
C ALA A 421 -10.35 11.93 22.83
N SER A 422 -9.69 13.09 22.86
CA SER A 422 -9.12 13.68 24.08
C SER A 422 -9.34 15.19 24.14
N ALA A 423 -8.97 15.82 25.26
CA ALA A 423 -8.98 17.29 25.36
C ALA A 423 -8.01 17.98 24.37
N SER A 424 -6.95 17.29 23.93
CA SER A 424 -6.03 17.81 22.90
C SER A 424 -6.48 17.47 21.47
N VAL A 425 -7.15 16.33 21.27
CA VAL A 425 -7.68 15.90 19.97
C VAL A 425 -9.15 15.52 20.13
N PRO A 426 -10.06 16.51 20.24
CA PRO A 426 -11.49 16.25 20.44
C PRO A 426 -12.17 15.67 19.19
N ASN A 427 -11.53 15.80 18.02
CA ASN A 427 -11.98 15.23 16.76
C ASN A 427 -10.82 14.49 16.05
N PRO A 428 -10.57 13.21 16.38
CA PRO A 428 -9.68 12.35 15.61
C PRO A 428 -10.23 12.12 14.19
N THR A 429 -9.36 12.06 13.19
CA THR A 429 -9.73 11.58 11.85
C THR A 429 -9.85 10.05 11.84
N ARG A 430 -10.52 9.49 10.83
CA ARG A 430 -10.67 8.03 10.70
C ARG A 430 -9.32 7.30 10.62
N VAL A 431 -8.36 7.88 9.88
CA VAL A 431 -7.04 7.26 9.67
C VAL A 431 -6.19 7.35 10.94
N GLU A 432 -6.26 8.44 11.71
CA GLU A 432 -5.57 8.54 13.01
C GLU A 432 -6.10 7.54 14.03
N ALA A 433 -7.43 7.40 14.15
CA ALA A 433 -8.04 6.50 15.12
C ALA A 433 -7.76 5.02 14.79
N VAL A 434 -7.84 4.64 13.50
CA VAL A 434 -7.48 3.28 13.03
C VAL A 434 -5.97 3.04 13.14
N SER A 435 -5.12 4.04 12.81
CA SER A 435 -3.67 3.98 12.99
C SER A 435 -3.26 3.75 14.44
N ALA A 436 -3.81 4.52 15.37
CA ALA A 436 -3.50 4.39 16.79
C ALA A 436 -3.90 3.02 17.34
N LEU A 437 -5.07 2.51 16.91
CA LEU A 437 -5.54 1.19 17.30
C LEU A 437 -4.62 0.07 16.78
N ILE A 438 -4.30 0.08 15.48
CA ILE A 438 -3.40 -0.92 14.89
C ILE A 438 -2.02 -0.86 15.54
N TRP A 439 -1.46 0.33 15.76
CA TRP A 439 -0.17 0.47 16.44
C TRP A 439 -0.23 -0.05 17.88
N LYS A 440 -1.30 0.22 18.65
CA LYS A 440 -1.52 -0.38 19.98
C LYS A 440 -1.55 -1.91 19.92
N CYS A 441 -2.30 -2.48 18.97
CA CYS A 441 -2.40 -3.93 18.80
C CYS A 441 -1.08 -4.57 18.34
N MET A 442 -0.27 -3.89 17.52
CA MET A 442 1.08 -4.32 17.15
C MET A 442 2.02 -4.35 18.35
N MET A 443 2.05 -3.28 19.15
CA MET A 443 2.87 -3.20 20.38
C MET A 443 2.48 -4.31 21.36
N ALA A 444 1.18 -4.53 21.59
CA ALA A 444 0.68 -5.62 22.42
C ALA A 444 1.08 -7.01 21.86
N THR A 445 1.01 -7.19 20.54
CA THR A 445 1.41 -8.43 19.85
C THR A 445 2.89 -8.74 20.07
N SER A 446 3.77 -7.73 19.99
CA SER A 446 5.20 -7.88 20.30
C SER A 446 5.43 -8.25 21.78
N CYS A 447 4.76 -7.58 22.72
CA CYS A 447 4.87 -7.87 24.15
C CYS A 447 4.44 -9.30 24.54
N LEU A 448 3.58 -9.94 23.76
CA LEU A 448 3.10 -11.32 23.98
C LEU A 448 4.05 -12.42 23.47
N LYS A 449 5.16 -12.06 22.78
CA LYS A 449 6.08 -13.05 22.18
C LYS A 449 6.86 -13.80 23.25
N SER A 450 6.50 -15.07 23.47
CA SER A 450 7.15 -15.98 24.43
C SER A 450 8.57 -16.39 23.98
N SER A 451 9.56 -15.53 24.25
CA SER A 451 10.98 -15.85 24.13
C SER A 451 11.82 -15.02 25.11
N PRO A 452 13.04 -15.49 25.48
CA PRO A 452 13.94 -14.71 26.34
C PRO A 452 14.33 -13.36 25.71
N PRO A 453 14.71 -12.35 26.53
CA PRO A 453 15.02 -11.00 26.06
C PRO A 453 16.21 -10.92 25.09
N PRO A 454 16.33 -9.84 24.29
CA PRO A 454 15.58 -8.58 24.41
C PRO A 454 14.14 -8.63 23.86
N SER A 455 13.17 -8.24 24.70
CA SER A 455 12.00 -7.50 24.20
C SER A 455 12.48 -6.10 23.78
N PRO A 456 11.84 -5.42 22.81
CA PRO A 456 12.23 -4.07 22.44
C PRO A 456 12.11 -3.11 23.64
N SER A 457 13.10 -2.25 23.82
CA SER A 457 13.11 -1.19 24.85
C SER A 457 12.20 -0.02 24.48
N ALA A 458 11.86 0.14 23.19
CA ALA A 458 10.86 1.08 22.74
C ALA A 458 10.18 0.64 21.44
N PHE A 459 9.03 1.25 21.16
CA PHE A 459 8.33 1.16 19.88
C PHE A 459 8.34 2.50 19.17
N ALA A 460 8.60 2.49 17.86
CA ALA A 460 8.52 3.67 17.02
C ALA A 460 7.47 3.49 15.90
N LEU A 461 6.78 4.58 15.55
CA LEU A 461 5.90 4.63 14.39
C LEU A 461 6.33 5.72 13.42
N ASN A 462 6.64 5.29 12.20
CA ASN A 462 6.89 6.15 11.05
C ASN A 462 5.62 6.30 10.19
N TRP A 463 5.46 7.43 9.53
CA TRP A 463 4.33 7.66 8.61
C TRP A 463 4.78 8.38 7.33
N ALA A 464 4.41 7.84 6.17
CA ALA A 464 4.62 8.46 4.86
C ALA A 464 3.52 9.51 4.54
N ILE A 465 3.90 10.79 4.54
CA ILE A 465 2.97 11.93 4.44
C ILE A 465 3.17 12.64 3.09
N ASN A 466 2.09 12.80 2.31
CA ASN A 466 2.06 13.67 1.13
C ASN A 466 2.22 15.15 1.55
N ILE A 467 3.28 15.81 1.10
CA ILE A 467 3.62 17.18 1.51
C ILE A 467 3.20 18.26 0.51
N ARG A 468 2.61 17.92 -0.65
CA ARG A 468 2.16 18.90 -1.68
C ARG A 468 1.36 20.06 -1.08
N ALA A 469 0.34 19.75 -0.26
CA ALA A 469 -0.52 20.74 0.40
C ALA A 469 0.00 21.23 1.77
N ARG A 470 1.24 20.89 2.16
CA ARG A 470 1.83 21.21 3.48
C ARG A 470 3.03 22.15 3.43
N ILE A 471 3.67 22.28 2.27
CA ILE A 471 4.71 23.27 1.99
C ILE A 471 4.12 24.57 1.44
N TYR A 472 4.93 25.63 1.37
CA TYR A 472 4.58 26.94 0.82
C TYR A 472 5.50 27.33 -0.37
N PRO A 473 4.94 27.79 -1.50
CA PRO A 473 3.54 27.64 -1.88
C PRO A 473 3.13 26.14 -1.94
N PRO A 474 1.84 25.83 -1.72
CA PRO A 474 1.35 24.47 -1.87
C PRO A 474 1.36 24.07 -3.35
N LEU A 475 1.72 22.81 -3.63
CA LEU A 475 1.76 22.26 -4.99
C LEU A 475 0.42 21.67 -5.43
N PRO A 476 0.09 21.74 -6.73
CA PRO A 476 -1.02 21.00 -7.32
C PRO A 476 -0.92 19.49 -7.06
N GLU A 477 -2.07 18.81 -6.91
CA GLU A 477 -2.09 17.36 -6.71
C GLU A 477 -1.48 16.58 -7.89
N HIS A 478 -1.60 17.12 -9.11
CA HIS A 478 -1.03 16.58 -10.34
C HIS A 478 0.46 16.92 -10.57
N SER A 479 1.17 17.46 -9.57
CA SER A 479 2.64 17.56 -9.61
C SER A 479 3.25 16.16 -9.58
N PHE A 480 3.98 15.82 -10.65
CA PHE A 480 4.50 14.48 -10.93
C PHE A 480 5.80 14.20 -10.17
N GLY A 481 5.89 13.01 -9.59
CA GLY A 481 7.06 12.52 -8.86
C GLY A 481 6.74 12.21 -7.41
N ASN A 482 7.73 11.70 -6.67
CA ASN A 482 7.62 11.53 -5.24
C ASN A 482 7.57 12.91 -4.56
N MET A 483 6.46 13.24 -3.89
CA MET A 483 6.33 14.43 -3.05
C MET A 483 5.73 14.06 -1.68
N SER A 484 6.33 13.01 -1.10
CA SER A 484 6.04 12.47 0.21
C SER A 484 7.31 12.32 1.05
N VAL A 485 7.22 12.61 2.34
CA VAL A 485 8.31 12.33 3.30
C VAL A 485 7.84 11.31 4.33
N VAL A 486 8.76 10.49 4.82
CA VAL A 486 8.51 9.62 5.98
C VAL A 486 8.98 10.36 7.23
N LEU A 487 8.15 10.41 8.27
CA LEU A 487 8.49 11.02 9.56
C LEU A 487 8.27 10.02 10.69
N ARG A 488 9.11 10.06 11.73
CA ARG A 488 8.83 9.43 13.03
C ARG A 488 7.80 10.30 13.78
N ILE A 489 6.56 9.82 13.91
CA ILE A 489 5.45 10.58 14.56
C ILE A 489 4.91 9.95 15.84
N GLY A 490 5.38 8.74 16.19
CA GLY A 490 5.05 8.08 17.44
C GLY A 490 6.28 7.42 18.07
N TYR A 491 6.38 7.48 19.39
CA TYR A 491 7.41 6.79 20.17
C TYR A 491 6.85 6.40 21.56
N VAL A 492 7.08 5.16 21.97
CA VAL A 492 6.66 4.62 23.28
C VAL A 492 7.80 3.80 23.86
N GLU A 493 8.38 4.27 24.97
CA GLU A 493 9.38 3.51 25.74
C GLU A 493 8.69 2.39 26.53
N GLN A 494 9.31 1.20 26.59
CA GLN A 494 8.91 0.18 27.55
C GLN A 494 9.59 0.43 28.90
N PRO A 495 8.85 0.38 30.02
CA PRO A 495 9.47 0.38 31.33
C PRO A 495 10.40 -0.83 31.48
N ASN A 496 11.62 -0.58 31.96
CA ASN A 496 12.65 -1.60 32.04
C ASN A 496 12.27 -2.66 33.09
N LYS A 497 11.94 -3.90 32.65
CA LYS A 497 11.32 -4.97 33.47
C LYS A 497 12.11 -5.41 34.73
N GLN A 498 13.32 -4.89 34.94
CA GLN A 498 14.07 -5.04 36.19
C GLN A 498 13.61 -4.10 37.31
N CYS A 499 12.77 -3.09 37.04
CA CYS A 499 12.33 -2.09 38.01
C CYS A 499 10.87 -1.63 37.78
N ILE A 500 9.90 -2.43 38.23
CA ILE A 500 8.58 -1.93 38.68
C ILE A 500 7.98 -2.91 39.69
N LYS A 501 7.34 -2.36 40.73
CA LYS A 501 6.30 -3.03 41.49
C LYS A 501 4.98 -2.40 41.07
N GLU A 502 4.02 -3.24 40.69
CA GLU A 502 2.60 -2.92 40.56
C GLU A 502 2.22 -1.89 39.47
N GLU A 503 1.07 -2.13 38.81
CA GLU A 503 0.43 -1.27 37.80
C GLU A 503 1.29 -0.83 36.59
N GLU A 504 1.51 -1.76 35.63
CA GLU A 504 1.81 -1.37 34.24
C GLU A 504 0.62 -0.55 33.69
N LYS A 505 0.78 0.77 33.52
CA LYS A 505 -0.24 1.64 32.94
C LYS A 505 -0.49 1.23 31.48
N GLU A 506 -1.70 0.73 31.19
CA GLU A 506 -2.11 0.37 29.83
C GLU A 506 -1.93 1.56 28.86
N ILE A 507 -1.42 1.28 27.65
CA ILE A 507 -1.23 2.28 26.61
C ILE A 507 -2.61 2.79 26.15
N ASP A 508 -2.95 4.02 26.51
CA ASP A 508 -4.21 4.64 26.10
C ASP A 508 -4.22 5.01 24.61
N LEU A 509 -5.35 4.72 23.96
CA LEU A 509 -5.60 5.03 22.57
C LEU A 509 -5.64 6.55 22.31
N SER A 510 -6.16 7.34 23.26
CA SER A 510 -6.23 8.80 23.11
C SER A 510 -4.84 9.45 23.25
N ASP A 511 -4.00 8.96 24.16
CA ASP A 511 -2.58 9.35 24.25
C ASP A 511 -1.83 9.08 22.93
N LEU A 512 -2.03 7.90 22.31
CA LEU A 512 -1.45 7.59 20.99
C LEU A 512 -1.94 8.54 19.90
N VAL A 513 -3.26 8.78 19.77
CA VAL A 513 -3.80 9.75 18.79
C VAL A 513 -3.23 11.15 19.00
N CYS A 514 -2.99 11.55 20.26
CA CYS A 514 -2.32 12.82 20.56
C CYS A 514 -0.87 12.87 20.04
N GLN A 515 -0.12 11.76 20.09
CA GLN A 515 1.21 11.70 19.46
C GLN A 515 1.11 11.85 17.94
N LEU A 516 0.25 11.05 17.28
CA LEU A 516 0.07 11.06 15.82
C LEU A 516 -0.27 12.47 15.31
N ARG A 517 -1.25 13.12 15.95
CA ARG A 517 -1.67 14.48 15.60
C ARG A 517 -0.52 15.48 15.75
N LYS A 518 0.18 15.46 16.89
CA LYS A 518 1.32 16.36 17.17
C LYS A 518 2.48 16.16 16.18
N GLY A 519 2.77 14.94 15.76
CA GLY A 519 3.80 14.69 14.74
C GLY A 519 3.40 15.15 13.34
N ILE A 520 2.11 15.04 12.97
CA ILE A 520 1.58 15.51 11.67
C ILE A 520 1.47 17.04 11.61
N GLU A 521 1.07 17.70 12.70
CA GLU A 521 0.98 19.17 12.79
C GLU A 521 2.38 19.80 12.97
N GLY A 522 3.18 19.24 13.89
CA GLY A 522 4.57 19.65 14.15
C GLY A 522 5.53 19.47 12.97
N PHE A 523 5.10 18.76 11.90
CA PHE A 523 5.75 18.83 10.59
C PHE A 523 5.91 20.28 10.13
N GLN A 524 4.84 21.10 10.17
CA GLN A 524 4.92 22.47 9.65
C GLN A 524 5.78 23.38 10.54
N ASP A 525 5.80 23.13 11.85
CA ASP A 525 6.50 23.99 12.80
C ASP A 525 8.00 23.73 12.91
N ASN A 526 8.44 22.50 12.72
CA ASN A 526 9.85 22.13 12.84
C ASN A 526 10.44 21.86 11.45
N TYR A 527 10.22 20.64 10.96
CA TYR A 527 10.93 20.09 9.80
C TYR A 527 10.51 20.70 8.46
N GLY A 528 9.24 21.10 8.31
CA GLY A 528 8.71 21.75 7.12
C GLY A 528 9.39 23.09 6.83
N LYS A 529 9.87 23.81 7.86
CA LYS A 529 10.66 25.04 7.69
C LYS A 529 12.06 24.71 7.15
N GLU A 530 12.70 23.66 7.65
CA GLU A 530 13.99 23.18 7.14
C GLU A 530 13.91 22.68 5.69
N LEU A 531 12.87 21.90 5.36
CA LEU A 531 12.55 21.46 4.00
C LEU A 531 12.22 22.60 3.02
N GLN A 532 11.98 23.81 3.53
CA GLN A 532 11.77 25.02 2.74
C GLN A 532 12.97 25.99 2.80
N GLY A 533 13.96 25.74 3.67
CA GLY A 533 15.21 26.48 3.73
C GLY A 533 16.21 26.06 2.64
N GLU A 534 17.40 26.66 2.68
CA GLU A 534 18.53 26.31 1.81
C GLU A 534 19.08 24.90 2.15
N ASN A 535 19.06 24.55 3.44
CA ASN A 535 19.53 23.25 3.96
C ASN A 535 18.57 22.06 3.68
N ARG A 536 17.48 22.26 2.93
CA ARG A 536 16.42 21.25 2.72
C ARG A 536 16.89 19.87 2.27
N ARG A 537 17.97 19.82 1.49
CA ARG A 537 18.60 18.56 1.05
C ARG A 537 19.19 17.80 2.23
N GLU A 538 19.97 18.47 3.07
CA GLU A 538 20.64 17.83 4.21
C GLU A 538 19.63 17.44 5.28
N ALA A 539 18.61 18.27 5.53
CA ALA A 539 17.49 17.93 6.40
C ALA A 539 16.76 16.67 5.91
N TYR A 540 16.46 16.56 4.61
CA TYR A 540 15.83 15.38 4.04
C TYR A 540 16.70 14.12 4.14
N LEU A 541 17.97 14.22 3.74
CA LEU A 541 18.90 13.09 3.82
C LEU A 541 19.18 12.67 5.28
N LYS A 542 19.14 13.61 6.24
CA LYS A 542 19.23 13.32 7.67
C LYS A 542 18.07 12.45 8.15
N GLU A 543 16.82 12.86 7.92
CA GLU A 543 15.68 12.07 8.40
C GLU A 543 15.61 10.68 7.75
N VAL A 544 15.94 10.58 6.45
CA VAL A 544 16.00 9.27 5.77
C VAL A 544 17.09 8.38 6.41
N ARG A 545 18.26 8.94 6.77
CA ARG A 545 19.31 8.19 7.49
C ARG A 545 18.86 7.78 8.90
N GLU A 546 18.24 8.66 9.69
CA GLU A 546 17.73 8.31 11.03
C GLU A 546 16.66 7.20 10.97
N ILE A 547 15.73 7.28 10.03
CA ILE A 547 14.68 6.27 9.81
C ILE A 547 15.29 4.94 9.38
N MET A 548 16.31 4.95 8.51
CA MET A 548 17.01 3.72 8.10
C MET A 548 17.85 3.14 9.23
N GLU A 549 18.53 3.95 10.04
CA GLU A 549 19.31 3.46 11.19
C GLU A 549 18.38 2.87 12.27
N LEU A 550 17.20 3.45 12.51
CA LEU A 550 16.16 2.87 13.37
C LEU A 550 15.56 1.56 12.81
N GLN A 551 15.41 1.42 11.48
CA GLN A 551 14.92 0.18 10.84
C GLN A 551 15.78 -1.06 11.13
N PHE A 552 17.04 -0.86 11.53
CA PHE A 552 17.99 -1.92 11.88
C PHE A 552 18.34 -1.96 13.38
N SER A 553 17.61 -1.23 14.22
CA SER A 553 17.74 -1.32 15.67
C SER A 553 17.29 -2.70 16.16
N GLU A 554 18.07 -3.27 17.08
CA GLU A 554 17.69 -4.46 17.85
C GLU A 554 17.07 -4.07 19.21
N GLU A 555 17.02 -2.76 19.52
CA GLU A 555 16.43 -2.17 20.72
C GLU A 555 15.03 -1.58 20.47
N VAL A 556 14.80 -0.99 19.28
CA VAL A 556 13.55 -0.29 18.94
C VAL A 556 12.80 -1.07 17.85
N GLU A 557 11.61 -1.59 18.17
CA GLU A 557 10.74 -2.19 17.15
C GLU A 557 9.95 -1.10 16.43
N MET A 558 10.05 -1.07 15.10
CA MET A 558 9.60 0.06 14.28
C MET A 558 8.54 -0.36 13.27
N TYR A 559 7.41 0.33 13.30
CA TYR A 559 6.29 0.16 12.38
C TYR A 559 6.21 1.33 11.38
N GLY A 560 5.55 1.12 10.24
CA GLY A 560 5.41 2.13 9.20
C GLY A 560 3.98 2.24 8.69
N HIS A 561 3.42 3.45 8.60
CA HIS A 561 2.08 3.69 8.08
C HIS A 561 2.11 4.50 6.78
N THR A 562 1.24 4.14 5.82
CA THR A 562 0.99 4.92 4.60
C THR A 562 -0.49 4.91 4.28
N SER A 563 -1.00 5.99 3.66
CA SER A 563 -2.43 6.17 3.41
C SER A 563 -2.71 6.57 1.97
N TRP A 564 -3.51 5.74 1.32
CA TRP A 564 -4.08 5.93 -0.01
C TRP A 564 -5.56 6.37 0.07
N CYS A 565 -6.05 6.71 1.27
CA CYS A 565 -7.39 7.23 1.53
C CYS A 565 -7.64 8.59 0.86
N ARG A 566 -8.87 8.82 0.41
CA ARG A 566 -9.40 10.02 -0.28
C ARG A 566 -8.83 10.32 -1.67
N PHE A 567 -7.93 9.48 -2.19
CA PHE A 567 -7.60 9.50 -3.61
C PHE A 567 -8.77 8.92 -4.43
N PRO A 568 -9.11 9.49 -5.61
CA PRO A 568 -10.33 9.18 -6.36
C PRO A 568 -10.32 7.83 -7.11
N PHE A 569 -9.77 6.76 -6.52
CA PHE A 569 -9.65 5.45 -7.18
C PHE A 569 -11.01 4.82 -7.54
N TYR A 570 -12.02 4.96 -6.66
CA TYR A 570 -13.40 4.52 -6.96
C TYR A 570 -14.11 5.40 -8.01
N GLU A 571 -13.52 6.52 -8.43
CA GLU A 571 -14.05 7.36 -9.52
C GLU A 571 -13.47 6.99 -10.90
N SER A 572 -12.67 5.91 -10.99
CA SER A 572 -11.97 5.49 -12.20
C SER A 572 -12.90 4.73 -13.16
N ASP A 573 -13.78 5.45 -13.87
CA ASP A 573 -14.61 4.87 -14.94
C ASP A 573 -13.90 4.97 -16.30
N PHE A 574 -13.77 3.84 -17.00
CA PHE A 574 -13.14 3.74 -18.31
C PHE A 574 -14.15 3.67 -19.48
N GLY A 575 -15.45 3.65 -19.18
CA GLY A 575 -16.56 3.49 -20.13
C GLY A 575 -17.51 2.33 -19.83
N TRP A 576 -17.42 1.74 -18.64
CA TRP A 576 -18.22 0.59 -18.18
C TRP A 576 -18.60 0.67 -16.69
N GLY A 577 -18.53 1.87 -16.11
CA GLY A 577 -18.84 2.11 -14.70
C GLY A 577 -17.63 2.11 -13.77
N LYS A 578 -17.90 2.49 -12.53
CA LYS A 578 -16.92 2.59 -11.44
C LYS A 578 -16.48 1.21 -10.92
N PRO A 579 -15.29 1.09 -10.28
CA PRO A 579 -14.86 -0.14 -9.65
C PRO A 579 -15.87 -0.67 -8.60
N THR A 580 -16.10 -1.98 -8.64
CA THR A 580 -16.81 -2.74 -7.60
C THR A 580 -16.00 -2.78 -6.31
N TRP A 581 -14.68 -3.01 -6.42
CA TRP A 581 -13.72 -2.95 -5.32
C TRP A 581 -12.37 -2.44 -5.82
N VAL A 582 -11.57 -1.91 -4.90
CA VAL A 582 -10.23 -1.36 -5.13
C VAL A 582 -9.29 -1.94 -4.08
N SER A 583 -8.19 -2.57 -4.51
CA SER A 583 -7.23 -3.22 -3.63
C SER A 583 -5.80 -2.87 -4.04
N ILE A 584 -4.86 -2.94 -3.08
CA ILE A 584 -3.45 -3.16 -3.44
C ILE A 584 -3.26 -4.63 -3.85
N ALA A 585 -2.28 -4.91 -4.71
CA ALA A 585 -1.82 -6.29 -4.90
C ALA A 585 -0.60 -6.51 -4.00
N PRO A 586 -0.64 -7.42 -3.02
CA PRO A 586 0.50 -7.62 -2.13
C PRO A 586 1.76 -8.10 -2.86
N MET A 587 2.92 -7.78 -2.29
CA MET A 587 4.20 -8.30 -2.78
C MET A 587 4.46 -9.69 -2.20
N SER A 588 4.84 -10.62 -3.05
CA SER A 588 5.18 -11.99 -2.65
C SER A 588 6.41 -11.99 -1.71
N PRO A 589 6.42 -12.80 -0.64
CA PRO A 589 7.54 -12.83 0.30
C PRO A 589 8.91 -13.13 -0.33
N GLY A 590 9.96 -12.62 0.30
CA GLY A 590 11.32 -13.18 0.22
C GLY A 590 12.30 -12.63 -0.82
N ARG A 591 11.92 -11.73 -1.74
CA ARG A 591 12.90 -11.09 -2.69
C ARG A 591 12.76 -9.59 -2.98
N SER A 592 11.64 -8.97 -2.63
CA SER A 592 11.44 -7.52 -2.80
C SER A 592 10.36 -6.99 -1.83
N GLY A 593 10.34 -7.53 -0.61
CA GLY A 593 9.16 -7.49 0.25
C GLY A 593 8.77 -6.08 0.71
N ILE A 594 7.51 -5.98 1.14
CA ILE A 594 7.05 -4.87 1.98
C ILE A 594 7.77 -5.00 3.35
N PRO A 595 8.23 -3.91 3.99
CA PRO A 595 8.78 -3.98 5.34
C PRO A 595 7.79 -4.60 6.32
N LEU A 596 8.27 -5.52 7.16
CA LEU A 596 7.49 -6.04 8.28
C LEU A 596 6.98 -4.89 9.15
N GLY A 597 5.70 -4.92 9.53
CA GLY A 597 5.07 -3.82 10.26
C GLY A 597 4.65 -2.62 9.40
N LEU A 598 4.68 -2.71 8.07
CA LEU A 598 4.00 -1.72 7.21
C LEU A 598 2.48 -1.95 7.22
N THR A 599 1.72 -0.88 7.47
CA THR A 599 0.26 -0.80 7.23
C THR A 599 -0.03 0.18 6.09
N THR A 600 -0.79 -0.28 5.09
CA THR A 600 -1.35 0.56 4.02
C THR A 600 -2.85 0.75 4.22
N PHE A 601 -3.30 2.00 4.32
CA PHE A 601 -4.72 2.35 4.43
C PHE A 601 -5.34 2.67 3.07
N LEU A 602 -6.48 2.07 2.75
CA LEU A 602 -7.36 2.44 1.64
C LEU A 602 -8.74 2.83 2.20
N ASP A 603 -9.56 3.51 1.39
CA ASP A 603 -10.97 3.69 1.71
C ASP A 603 -11.79 2.49 1.25
N THR A 604 -12.87 2.18 1.97
CA THR A 604 -13.97 1.34 1.47
C THR A 604 -14.78 2.06 0.40
N LYS A 605 -15.59 1.32 -0.37
CA LYS A 605 -16.40 1.81 -1.50
C LYS A 605 -17.35 2.97 -1.16
N ASP A 606 -17.83 3.03 0.09
CA ASP A 606 -18.69 4.10 0.62
C ASP A 606 -17.94 5.43 0.89
N GLY A 607 -16.61 5.41 0.83
CA GLY A 607 -15.74 6.54 1.16
C GLY A 607 -15.77 6.95 2.63
N GLN A 608 -16.35 6.14 3.54
CA GLN A 608 -16.45 6.43 4.98
C GLN A 608 -15.61 5.49 5.85
N GLY A 609 -15.66 4.19 5.57
CA GLY A 609 -14.83 3.17 6.20
C GLY A 609 -13.35 3.22 5.79
N VAL A 610 -12.55 2.29 6.32
CA VAL A 610 -11.11 2.12 6.02
C VAL A 610 -10.78 0.64 5.88
N GLU A 611 -10.09 0.26 4.81
CA GLU A 611 -9.34 -0.99 4.78
C GLU A 611 -7.90 -0.74 5.24
N ALA A 612 -7.38 -1.58 6.13
CA ALA A 612 -5.99 -1.57 6.55
C ALA A 612 -5.32 -2.90 6.15
N TRP A 613 -4.30 -2.80 5.30
CA TRP A 613 -3.46 -3.92 4.91
C TRP A 613 -2.17 -3.92 5.74
N VAL A 614 -2.12 -4.76 6.78
CA VAL A 614 -1.01 -4.85 7.74
C VAL A 614 -0.11 -6.03 7.37
N THR A 615 1.21 -5.82 7.37
CA THR A 615 2.20 -6.86 7.05
C THR A 615 2.78 -7.50 8.32
N LEU A 616 2.41 -8.75 8.60
CA LEU A 616 2.67 -9.47 9.85
C LEU A 616 3.55 -10.72 9.62
N THR A 617 4.30 -11.18 10.61
CA THR A 617 4.93 -12.52 10.53
C THR A 617 3.85 -13.62 10.62
N PRO A 618 4.12 -14.87 10.20
CA PRO A 618 3.23 -16.00 10.47
C PRO A 618 2.95 -16.24 11.96
N GLU A 619 3.88 -15.82 12.83
CA GLU A 619 3.83 -15.97 14.30
C GLU A 619 2.99 -14.87 14.96
N ASP A 620 3.01 -13.67 14.37
CA ASP A 620 2.33 -12.46 14.86
C ASP A 620 0.83 -12.48 14.53
N ILE A 621 0.44 -13.06 13.39
CA ILE A 621 -0.97 -13.14 12.93
C ILE A 621 -1.93 -13.64 14.01
N PRO A 622 -1.75 -14.82 14.65
CA PRO A 622 -2.71 -15.31 15.65
C PRO A 622 -2.77 -14.44 16.91
N LEU A 623 -1.68 -13.77 17.29
CA LEU A 623 -1.63 -12.87 18.43
C LEU A 623 -2.32 -11.53 18.14
N PHE A 624 -2.14 -11.00 16.93
CA PHE A 624 -2.80 -9.78 16.46
C PHE A 624 -4.30 -9.99 16.25
N GLU A 625 -4.68 -11.11 15.63
CA GLU A 625 -6.08 -11.45 15.29
C GLU A 625 -6.91 -11.93 16.50
N THR A 626 -6.27 -12.31 17.61
CA THR A 626 -6.98 -12.55 18.88
C THR A 626 -7.06 -11.31 19.79
N ASN A 627 -6.50 -10.17 19.37
CA ASN A 627 -6.48 -8.95 20.18
C ASN A 627 -7.92 -8.38 20.36
N PRO A 628 -8.42 -8.24 21.60
CA PRO A 628 -9.81 -7.83 21.84
C PRO A 628 -10.10 -6.37 21.45
N ASP A 629 -9.09 -5.50 21.49
CA ASP A 629 -9.23 -4.10 21.07
C ASP A 629 -9.36 -4.01 19.54
N LEU A 630 -8.68 -4.89 18.78
CA LEU A 630 -8.85 -5.01 17.33
C LEU A 630 -10.23 -5.57 16.97
N LEU A 631 -10.61 -6.71 17.58
CA LEU A 631 -11.89 -7.41 17.35
C LEU A 631 -13.12 -6.54 17.68
N ALA A 632 -12.98 -5.54 18.56
CA ALA A 632 -14.05 -4.59 18.85
C ALA A 632 -14.43 -3.72 17.64
N PHE A 633 -13.50 -3.45 16.71
CA PHE A 633 -13.66 -2.45 15.63
C PHE A 633 -13.38 -2.95 14.20
N ALA A 634 -12.68 -4.08 14.03
CA ALA A 634 -12.27 -4.60 12.72
C ALA A 634 -12.94 -5.93 12.37
N SER A 635 -13.39 -6.07 11.11
CA SER A 635 -13.76 -7.35 10.50
C SER A 635 -12.57 -7.89 9.68
N PHE A 636 -12.27 -9.19 9.79
CA PHE A 636 -11.09 -9.80 9.16
C PHE A 636 -11.41 -10.27 7.74
N ASN A 637 -10.82 -9.59 6.75
CA ASN A 637 -10.94 -9.89 5.32
C ASN A 637 -12.39 -10.17 4.79
N PRO A 638 -13.44 -9.45 5.22
CA PRO A 638 -14.81 -9.69 4.77
C PRO A 638 -14.97 -9.43 3.26
N THR A 639 -15.99 -10.02 2.62
CA THR A 639 -16.26 -9.75 1.20
C THR A 639 -16.51 -8.25 0.96
N PRO A 640 -15.92 -7.64 -0.09
CA PRO A 640 -16.18 -6.24 -0.46
C PRO A 640 -17.38 -6.10 -1.41
N LEU A 641 -18.09 -7.19 -1.72
CA LEU A 641 -19.30 -7.18 -2.57
C LEU A 641 -20.47 -6.44 -1.91
N TYR A 642 -20.54 -6.48 -0.57
CA TYR A 642 -21.61 -5.88 0.23
C TYR A 642 -21.00 -4.95 1.28
N THR A 643 -21.65 -3.81 1.52
CA THR A 643 -21.32 -2.87 2.61
C THR A 643 -22.26 -3.08 3.79
N GLU A 644 -21.70 -3.34 4.98
CA GLU A 644 -22.41 -3.40 6.27
C GLU A 644 -22.82 -2.02 6.81
#